data_AF-A0A9X2PAL3-F1
#
_entry.id   AF-A0A9X2PAL3-F1
#
_cell.length_a   1.000
_cell.length_b   1.000
_cell.length_c   1.000
_cell.angle_alpha   90.00
_cell.angle_beta   90.00
_cell.angle_gamma   90.00
#
_symmetry.space_group_name_H-M   'P 1'
#
loop_
_entity.id
_entity.type
_entity.pdbx_description
1 polymer ?
#
loop_
_entity_poly.entity_id
_entity_poly.type
_entity_poly.pdbx_seq_one_letter_code
_entity_poly.pdbx_strand_id
1 'polypeptide(L)'
;MGFEWYHFAGLPQPRNTSEKPKLPSKQYTVDMLTTFYPGEPYDMLENTLRALVAVKYPHTTYLCDEGNDAFVKKLCSELGVIHVTRETHENAKAGNINNALKQATGEICVILDPDHAPYPDFLDYVLHHFDNPEIGFVQVVQSYGNQKESFIAQGAAEQTYMFYGPYMQAMGEYGTAQAIGANCTFRRKALDSIGGHAPGLTEDMHTSMLLHAKGWKSVYEPVILSRGQVPSSISAYYKQQIKWSRGTFDLWFNLYPKLFSKFTWRQKLHYGLLPVYYLFGLIGIIDFVVPVYSLFTGEYPWLMDPKVFFVFFTPFFLMNLTYRFYAHGWLNHQEEQGIHLMGGVLRVGTWWIFIIGFVYTLLNIKVPYIPTPKEHTTKREFLLGLPNLVVAAVSILAVAYGLSTDWQPYSILMALFASINAGVLLIAFAIGQSTWVYQSKSSVNKFREAFTIQKKNLSYLKLSRVAFHIVLIIMLLATSYFILSTLNFGSDDFLEKKIKSPIEKEFGGFYSGIYDPHFDTRSDISLISDFETNSGQKWAIISSYLAWGDGPLPKEKWQKIISHGAIPMVTWEPWSNLFEEYAEIEDLKNNRKIFKYILEGYFDKYIEEMAMTLRDLNSPVFLRFAHEMENPMYSWSRSGENTHEEFVEAWKYVHYRFERVGAHNVSWVWSPWSVEGFEFYFPYGNDSSINQYVDWIGLTALNYGMASKEKSSKSFEEIYLPFKKEIKEKGLELPVMLAEFGSTSYGGNGREWVNESLRIIQDKHKEVKSIVLFYSDLDKNWITSWRPADKAEYIEWTYDLSGFGESLEFFDLFKERNYWVESNNDSIADFSSKMLKMENGNHRLLVDGKPFYIKGIGYNTGHDWEEGFNPLSRKQLETDFKLIKAMGANTIRRYEPGIYDRNILHAAKNHDLKVMFGFWFDPKVDFSKDKKVIKAYEKKVLSQVRKRKNDKSIIGWNIGNETWGLLKKHYAQPYLTIVRRSYLEFLDDLAIKIKQIDPDRPVFSSEEHDNERLIGAISQYRAYAPHIDVIGVNSYYEENISQLDSIMGVFYPGKPYTITEFGPKGYWNKELGDYWNDSLLVENSSLSKAEWYRKQWNEYIDRHQGKNLGGIAFSWRDRYEGTATWYGLTDYKGRLKPSYYYLQSVWLNNTSKIMSFPDITIVGHWRFLNPGETIWLSAAITNGYVGDLEYNWEVYDENWKKSSPIINTKLNGKFVEIKIPSKDSRIYLYSIDSNGNVITASRPLLINKR
;
A
#
# COMPACT_ATOMS: atom_id res chain seq x y z
N MET A 1 17.74 24.00 -12.17
CA MET A 1 16.40 24.01 -12.81
C MET A 1 15.66 25.34 -12.61
N GLY A 2 15.67 25.99 -11.45
CA GLY A 2 15.02 27.32 -11.28
C GLY A 2 15.49 28.46 -12.20
N PHE A 3 16.72 28.40 -12.71
CA PHE A 3 17.27 29.38 -13.68
C PHE A 3 16.56 29.39 -15.03
N GLU A 4 16.10 28.22 -15.50
CA GLU A 4 15.46 28.09 -16.81
C GLU A 4 14.09 28.81 -16.79
N TRP A 5 13.27 28.55 -15.77
CA TRP A 5 11.93 29.15 -15.56
C TRP A 5 11.91 30.68 -15.60
N TYR A 6 12.92 31.32 -15.01
CA TYR A 6 13.05 32.77 -15.01
C TYR A 6 13.12 33.36 -16.43
N HIS A 7 13.83 32.71 -17.36
CA HIS A 7 13.94 33.20 -18.74
C HIS A 7 12.63 33.05 -19.51
N PHE A 8 11.78 32.08 -19.17
CA PHE A 8 10.53 31.87 -19.92
C PHE A 8 9.47 32.88 -19.64
N ALA A 9 9.44 33.42 -18.43
CA ALA A 9 8.59 34.55 -18.10
C ALA A 9 8.93 35.81 -18.92
N GLY A 10 10.10 35.85 -19.55
CA GLY A 10 10.60 36.99 -20.33
C GLY A 10 10.71 36.73 -21.83
N LEU A 11 10.17 35.62 -22.33
CA LEU A 11 10.20 35.35 -23.76
C LEU A 11 9.35 36.38 -24.52
N PRO A 12 9.92 37.12 -25.48
CA PRO A 12 9.15 38.02 -26.32
C PRO A 12 8.27 37.23 -27.29
N GLN A 13 7.44 37.89 -28.10
CA GLN A 13 6.78 37.17 -29.20
C GLN A 13 7.83 36.61 -30.18
N PRO A 14 7.65 35.39 -30.71
CA PRO A 14 8.55 34.83 -31.71
C PRO A 14 8.72 35.79 -32.90
N ARG A 15 9.95 35.99 -33.36
CA ARG A 15 10.24 36.87 -34.49
C ARG A 15 9.48 36.40 -35.73
N ASN A 16 8.83 37.34 -36.43
CA ASN A 16 8.30 37.07 -37.76
C ASN A 16 9.45 37.06 -38.79
N THR A 17 9.69 35.91 -39.41
CA THR A 17 10.76 35.74 -40.41
C THR A 17 10.56 36.56 -41.69
N SER A 18 9.39 37.19 -41.87
CA SER A 18 9.11 38.09 -43.01
C SER A 18 9.40 39.58 -42.73
N GLU A 19 9.80 39.93 -41.50
CA GLU A 19 10.10 41.31 -41.12
C GLU A 19 11.42 41.77 -41.75
N LYS A 20 11.37 42.88 -42.50
CA LYS A 20 12.54 43.48 -43.15
C LYS A 20 13.45 44.19 -42.13
N PRO A 21 14.77 44.27 -42.36
CA PRO A 21 15.68 45.00 -41.48
C PRO A 21 15.32 46.48 -41.41
N LYS A 22 15.44 47.07 -40.21
CA LYS A 22 15.32 48.52 -40.00
C LYS A 22 16.65 49.18 -40.32
N LEU A 23 16.62 50.25 -41.11
CA LEU A 23 17.80 51.03 -41.44
C LEU A 23 18.18 51.97 -40.28
N PRO A 24 19.49 52.25 -40.06
CA PRO A 24 19.93 53.18 -39.03
C PRO A 24 19.55 54.64 -39.38
N SER A 25 19.30 55.44 -38.35
CA SER A 25 18.93 56.87 -38.46
C SER A 25 20.06 57.75 -39.04
N LYS A 26 21.31 57.28 -38.95
CA LYS A 26 22.50 57.92 -39.52
C LYS A 26 23.45 56.86 -40.09
N GLN A 27 24.40 57.31 -40.92
CA GLN A 27 25.49 56.46 -41.38
C GLN A 27 26.53 56.30 -40.26
N TYR A 28 26.92 55.06 -39.94
CA TYR A 28 27.96 54.73 -38.98
C TYR A 28 29.24 54.34 -39.72
N THR A 29 30.39 54.72 -39.17
CA THR A 29 31.68 54.13 -39.59
C THR A 29 31.85 52.78 -38.89
N VAL A 30 32.13 51.72 -39.65
CA VAL A 30 32.16 50.35 -39.14
C VAL A 30 33.50 49.68 -39.46
N ASP A 31 34.11 49.08 -38.44
CA ASP A 31 35.25 48.18 -38.59
C ASP A 31 34.82 46.74 -38.28
N MET A 32 35.18 45.80 -39.15
CA MET A 32 34.92 44.37 -38.96
C MET A 32 36.24 43.64 -38.73
N LEU A 33 36.40 43.05 -37.54
CA LEU A 33 37.63 42.44 -37.07
C LEU A 33 37.43 40.92 -36.97
N THR A 34 38.40 40.18 -37.49
CA THR A 34 38.57 38.75 -37.19
C THR A 34 40.00 38.45 -36.78
N THR A 35 40.26 37.29 -36.18
CA THR A 35 41.57 36.90 -35.66
C THR A 35 42.08 35.65 -36.33
N PHE A 36 43.39 35.52 -36.53
CA PHE A 36 44.01 34.27 -36.99
C PHE A 36 45.10 33.83 -36.01
N TYR A 37 45.10 32.55 -35.65
CA TYR A 37 46.12 31.93 -34.82
C TYR A 37 46.89 30.84 -35.60
N PRO A 38 48.22 30.70 -35.40
CA PRO A 38 49.01 29.66 -36.04
C PRO A 38 48.43 28.24 -35.90
N GLY A 39 48.12 27.59 -37.02
CA GLY A 39 47.55 26.24 -37.08
C GLY A 39 46.05 26.19 -37.40
N GLU A 40 45.39 27.34 -37.59
CA GLU A 40 44.04 27.38 -38.16
C GLU A 40 44.08 27.14 -39.69
N PRO A 41 43.08 26.45 -40.29
CA PRO A 41 43.10 26.15 -41.72
C PRO A 41 43.00 27.41 -42.59
N TYR A 42 43.89 27.53 -43.58
CA TYR A 42 43.90 28.68 -44.49
C TYR A 42 42.60 28.81 -45.30
N ASP A 43 42.03 27.71 -45.79
CA ASP A 43 40.77 27.74 -46.55
C ASP A 43 39.60 28.28 -45.72
N MET A 44 39.58 27.98 -44.42
CA MET A 44 38.55 28.48 -43.49
C MET A 44 38.70 30.00 -43.33
N LEU A 45 39.93 30.47 -43.10
CA LEU A 45 40.22 31.90 -42.99
C LEU A 45 39.88 32.65 -44.29
N GLU A 46 40.27 32.11 -45.45
CA GLU A 46 39.99 32.72 -46.75
C GLU A 46 38.48 32.88 -46.98
N ASN A 47 37.70 31.83 -46.70
CA ASN A 47 36.24 31.90 -46.80
C ASN A 47 35.65 33.00 -45.90
N THR A 48 36.12 33.12 -44.67
CA THR A 48 35.66 34.15 -43.73
C THR A 48 36.06 35.55 -44.18
N LEU A 49 37.29 35.77 -44.64
CA LEU A 49 37.75 37.07 -45.16
C LEU A 49 36.99 37.51 -46.41
N ARG A 50 36.76 36.59 -47.35
CA ARG A 50 35.94 36.87 -48.55
C ARG A 50 34.51 37.25 -48.16
N ALA A 51 33.94 36.56 -47.18
CA ALA A 51 32.60 36.86 -46.69
C ALA A 51 32.52 38.22 -45.97
N LEU A 52 33.54 38.58 -45.19
CA LEU A 52 33.66 39.90 -44.55
C LEU A 52 33.65 41.02 -45.59
N VAL A 53 34.55 40.94 -46.58
CA VAL A 53 34.64 41.94 -47.66
C VAL A 53 33.33 42.03 -48.48
N ALA A 54 32.58 40.93 -48.58
CA ALA A 54 31.30 40.89 -49.31
C ALA A 54 30.11 41.52 -48.54
N VAL A 55 30.28 41.94 -47.29
CA VAL A 55 29.23 42.65 -46.54
C VAL A 55 28.90 43.98 -47.24
N LYS A 56 27.61 44.21 -47.51
CA LYS A 56 27.13 45.28 -48.40
C LYS A 56 27.34 46.69 -47.84
N TYR A 57 27.23 46.85 -46.52
CA TYR A 57 27.35 48.15 -45.88
C TYR A 57 28.82 48.61 -45.88
N PRO A 58 29.13 49.88 -46.18
CA PRO A 58 30.52 50.36 -46.19
C PRO A 58 31.24 50.13 -44.85
N HIS A 59 32.35 49.40 -44.88
CA HIS A 59 33.12 49.05 -43.68
C HIS A 59 34.61 48.83 -44.01
N THR A 60 35.45 48.80 -42.99
CA THR A 60 36.86 48.42 -43.10
C THR A 60 37.08 47.06 -42.46
N THR A 61 37.66 46.11 -43.19
CA THR A 61 37.96 44.77 -42.65
C THR A 61 39.39 44.71 -42.11
N TYR A 62 39.55 44.19 -40.90
CA TYR A 62 40.83 43.95 -40.25
C TYR A 62 41.02 42.47 -39.95
N LEU A 63 42.20 41.95 -40.28
CA LEU A 63 42.65 40.66 -39.80
C LEU A 63 43.72 40.84 -38.74
N CYS A 64 43.45 40.34 -37.54
CA CYS A 64 44.39 40.35 -36.43
C CYS A 64 45.16 39.02 -36.44
N ASP A 65 46.35 39.01 -37.03
CA ASP A 65 47.19 37.83 -37.21
C ASP A 65 48.23 37.72 -36.09
N GLU A 66 48.07 36.68 -35.29
CA GLU A 66 48.91 36.37 -34.13
C GLU A 66 50.29 35.76 -34.54
N GLY A 67 50.40 35.23 -35.77
CA GLY A 67 51.58 34.56 -36.30
C GLY A 67 52.43 35.38 -37.28
N ASN A 68 51.94 36.53 -37.75
CA ASN A 68 52.55 37.33 -38.82
C ASN A 68 52.88 36.46 -40.07
N ASP A 69 51.91 35.64 -40.48
CA ASP A 69 52.05 34.63 -41.51
C ASP A 69 52.12 35.26 -42.91
N ALA A 70 53.13 34.87 -43.69
CA ALA A 70 53.39 35.45 -45.01
C ALA A 70 52.28 35.16 -46.03
N PHE A 71 51.65 33.98 -45.97
CA PHE A 71 50.51 33.62 -46.82
C PHE A 71 49.31 34.50 -46.48
N VAL A 72 49.02 34.63 -45.19
CA VAL A 72 47.89 35.42 -44.68
C VAL A 72 48.04 36.90 -45.02
N LYS A 73 49.26 37.43 -44.90
CA LYS A 73 49.56 38.82 -45.27
C LYS A 73 49.34 39.09 -46.77
N LYS A 74 49.72 38.14 -47.62
CA LYS A 74 49.46 38.19 -49.06
C LYS A 74 47.96 38.16 -49.35
N LEU A 75 47.24 37.24 -48.73
CA LEU A 75 45.78 37.11 -48.87
C LEU A 75 45.06 38.40 -48.46
N CYS A 76 45.46 39.03 -47.36
CA CYS A 76 44.92 40.33 -46.95
C CYS A 76 45.13 41.42 -48.00
N SER A 77 46.33 41.51 -48.58
CA SER A 77 46.63 42.48 -49.64
C SER A 77 45.79 42.25 -50.90
N GLU A 78 45.52 41.00 -51.26
CA GLU A 78 44.68 40.65 -52.43
C GLU A 78 43.21 40.99 -52.20
N LEU A 79 42.72 40.85 -50.97
CA LEU A 79 41.32 41.10 -50.61
C LEU A 79 41.04 42.54 -50.15
N GLY A 80 42.05 43.40 -50.03
CA GLY A 80 41.90 44.76 -49.51
C GLY A 80 41.63 44.81 -47.99
N VAL A 81 42.08 43.79 -47.25
CA VAL A 81 41.94 43.67 -45.79
C VAL A 81 43.17 44.26 -45.09
N ILE A 82 42.96 45.00 -44.01
CA ILE A 82 44.06 45.54 -43.19
C ILE A 82 44.62 44.43 -42.30
N HIS A 83 45.86 44.03 -42.57
CA HIS A 83 46.59 43.06 -41.75
C HIS A 83 47.22 43.75 -40.53
N VAL A 84 46.90 43.25 -39.34
CA VAL A 84 47.44 43.72 -38.06
C VAL A 84 48.13 42.57 -37.35
N THR A 85 49.33 42.81 -36.82
CA THR A 85 50.07 41.84 -36.01
C THR A 85 50.70 42.53 -34.79
N ARG A 86 51.24 41.74 -33.84
CA ARG A 86 51.85 42.21 -32.59
C ARG A 86 53.04 41.36 -32.18
N GLU A 87 53.98 41.95 -31.45
CA GLU A 87 55.21 41.28 -31.01
C GLU A 87 55.03 40.38 -29.78
N THR A 88 54.04 40.68 -28.92
CA THR A 88 53.80 39.98 -27.65
C THR A 88 52.44 39.26 -27.65
N HIS A 89 52.43 37.98 -27.31
CA HIS A 89 51.25 37.09 -27.31
C HIS A 89 50.40 37.12 -26.02
N GLU A 90 50.42 38.22 -25.27
CA GLU A 90 49.67 38.33 -24.02
C GLU A 90 48.16 38.39 -24.26
N ASN A 91 47.35 37.80 -23.37
CA ASN A 91 45.87 37.86 -23.40
C ASN A 91 45.19 37.30 -24.67
N ALA A 92 45.89 36.48 -25.46
CA ALA A 92 45.35 35.75 -26.62
C ALA A 92 44.45 36.63 -27.52
N LYS A 93 43.26 36.15 -27.88
CA LYS A 93 42.30 36.84 -28.75
C LYS A 93 41.99 38.28 -28.30
N ALA A 94 41.69 38.50 -27.02
CA ALA A 94 41.37 39.82 -26.50
C ALA A 94 42.55 40.79 -26.67
N GLY A 95 43.77 40.31 -26.44
CA GLY A 95 44.99 41.10 -26.67
C GLY A 95 45.21 41.45 -28.15
N ASN A 96 44.92 40.51 -29.05
CA ASN A 96 45.06 40.70 -30.49
C ASN A 96 44.03 41.71 -31.04
N ILE A 97 42.78 41.58 -30.63
CA ILE A 97 41.72 42.56 -30.92
C ILE A 97 42.10 43.93 -30.36
N ASN A 98 42.53 44.03 -29.11
CA ASN A 98 42.93 45.32 -28.50
C ASN A 98 44.10 45.98 -29.23
N ASN A 99 44.97 45.21 -29.87
CA ASN A 99 46.03 45.76 -30.73
C ASN A 99 45.48 46.35 -32.03
N ALA A 100 44.57 45.65 -32.71
CA ALA A 100 43.88 46.17 -33.89
C ALA A 100 43.01 47.40 -33.58
N LEU A 101 42.37 47.41 -32.41
CA LEU A 101 41.62 48.55 -31.89
C LEU A 101 42.45 49.82 -31.68
N LYS A 102 43.79 49.78 -31.73
CA LYS A 102 44.61 51.01 -31.73
C LYS A 102 44.67 51.69 -33.10
N GLN A 103 44.36 50.95 -34.16
CA GLN A 103 44.44 51.39 -35.57
C GLN A 103 43.04 51.55 -36.18
N ALA A 104 42.08 50.75 -35.74
CA ALA A 104 40.66 50.84 -36.10
C ALA A 104 40.01 52.11 -35.52
N THR A 105 39.36 52.90 -36.38
CA THR A 105 38.78 54.22 -36.08
C THR A 105 37.25 54.29 -36.18
N GLY A 106 36.59 53.17 -36.49
CA GLY A 106 35.14 53.08 -36.64
C GLY A 106 34.39 53.37 -35.34
N GLU A 107 33.24 54.04 -35.46
CA GLU A 107 32.30 54.24 -34.34
C GLU A 107 31.74 52.92 -33.81
N ILE A 108 31.63 51.92 -34.70
CA ILE A 108 31.12 50.58 -34.44
C ILE A 108 32.16 49.53 -34.85
N CYS A 109 32.31 48.50 -34.03
CA CYS A 109 33.28 47.42 -34.22
C CYS A 109 32.56 46.07 -34.18
N VAL A 110 32.61 45.30 -35.26
CA VAL A 110 32.12 43.91 -35.29
C VAL A 110 33.29 42.97 -35.04
N ILE A 111 33.12 42.01 -34.13
CA ILE A 111 34.14 40.99 -33.84
C ILE A 111 33.59 39.62 -34.23
N LEU A 112 34.28 38.94 -35.13
CA LEU A 112 33.94 37.58 -35.60
C LEU A 112 35.11 36.62 -35.38
N ASP A 113 34.78 35.39 -35.00
CA ASP A 113 35.77 34.30 -35.01
C ASP A 113 36.15 33.94 -36.46
N PRO A 114 37.37 33.43 -36.70
CA PRO A 114 37.87 33.11 -38.04
C PRO A 114 37.09 32.01 -38.76
N ASP A 115 36.23 31.27 -38.06
CA ASP A 115 35.38 30.22 -38.60
C ASP A 115 33.93 30.67 -38.85
N HIS A 116 33.59 31.94 -38.62
CA HIS A 116 32.25 32.48 -38.84
C HIS A 116 32.21 33.43 -40.04
N ALA A 117 31.74 32.91 -41.18
CA ALA A 117 31.52 33.71 -42.39
C ALA A 117 30.19 34.49 -42.28
N PRO A 118 30.19 35.85 -42.29
CA PRO A 118 28.97 36.64 -42.23
C PRO A 118 28.20 36.64 -43.56
N TYR A 119 26.88 36.82 -43.48
CA TYR A 119 26.05 37.06 -44.67
C TYR A 119 26.17 38.51 -45.16
N PRO A 120 25.96 38.77 -46.46
CA PRO A 120 26.13 40.11 -47.03
C PRO A 120 25.26 41.21 -46.39
N ASP A 121 24.15 40.84 -45.75
CA ASP A 121 23.18 41.71 -45.08
C ASP A 121 23.38 41.80 -43.56
N PHE A 122 24.52 41.33 -43.02
CA PHE A 122 24.81 41.33 -41.57
C PHE A 122 24.54 42.69 -40.90
N LEU A 123 25.08 43.77 -41.46
CA LEU A 123 24.98 45.10 -40.86
C LEU A 123 23.58 45.73 -41.01
N ASP A 124 22.77 45.27 -41.98
CA ASP A 124 21.42 45.78 -42.22
C ASP A 124 20.50 45.50 -41.02
N TYR A 125 20.68 44.37 -40.33
CA TYR A 125 19.90 43.99 -39.16
C TYR A 125 20.43 44.56 -37.84
N VAL A 126 21.67 45.04 -37.81
CA VAL A 126 22.38 45.33 -36.55
C VAL A 126 22.49 46.83 -36.26
N LEU A 127 22.79 47.65 -37.26
CA LEU A 127 23.24 49.03 -37.03
C LEU A 127 22.16 49.94 -36.41
N HIS A 128 20.88 49.73 -36.72
CA HIS A 128 19.79 50.57 -36.20
C HIS A 128 19.66 50.53 -34.67
N HIS A 129 20.09 49.45 -34.01
CA HIS A 129 20.08 49.36 -32.55
C HIS A 129 21.00 50.39 -31.89
N PHE A 130 22.06 50.84 -32.58
CA PHE A 130 22.99 51.85 -32.08
C PHE A 130 22.46 53.29 -32.18
N ASP A 131 21.29 53.51 -32.76
CA ASP A 131 20.61 54.81 -32.68
C ASP A 131 20.26 55.16 -31.23
N ASN A 132 20.10 54.16 -30.36
CA ASN A 132 20.08 54.37 -28.92
C ASN A 132 21.53 54.50 -28.38
N PRO A 133 21.92 55.68 -27.83
CA PRO A 133 23.28 55.93 -27.38
C PRO A 133 23.69 55.10 -26.16
N GLU A 134 22.75 54.50 -25.42
CA GLU A 134 23.02 53.66 -24.25
C GLU A 134 23.38 52.22 -24.61
N ILE A 135 23.15 51.79 -25.86
CA ILE A 135 23.52 50.45 -26.32
C ILE A 135 25.04 50.37 -26.49
N GLY A 136 25.66 49.52 -25.69
CA GLY A 136 27.08 49.21 -25.74
C GLY A 136 27.41 48.10 -26.72
N PHE A 137 26.52 47.11 -26.90
CA PHE A 137 26.70 46.04 -27.87
C PHE A 137 25.39 45.37 -28.30
N VAL A 138 25.43 44.77 -29.49
CA VAL A 138 24.37 43.99 -30.11
C VAL A 138 24.93 42.61 -30.42
N GLN A 139 24.33 41.59 -29.84
CA GLN A 139 24.68 40.19 -30.10
C GLN A 139 23.66 39.57 -31.06
N VAL A 140 24.14 38.82 -32.05
CA VAL A 140 23.28 38.06 -32.98
C VAL A 140 23.36 36.55 -32.71
N VAL A 141 22.49 35.76 -33.35
CA VAL A 141 22.44 34.30 -33.15
C VAL A 141 23.74 33.64 -33.58
N GLN A 142 24.27 32.79 -32.71
CA GLN A 142 25.33 31.86 -33.09
C GLN A 142 24.72 30.56 -33.64
N SER A 143 24.96 30.30 -34.92
CA SER A 143 24.49 29.10 -35.63
C SER A 143 25.66 28.35 -36.25
N TYR A 144 25.45 27.08 -36.57
CA TYR A 144 26.49 26.16 -37.01
C TYR A 144 26.11 25.46 -38.32
N GLY A 145 27.10 25.08 -39.13
CA GLY A 145 26.89 24.42 -40.43
C GLY A 145 27.26 22.93 -40.49
N ASN A 146 27.98 22.41 -39.48
CA ASN A 146 28.68 21.12 -39.58
C ASN A 146 28.06 19.99 -38.73
N GLN A 147 26.79 20.12 -38.32
CA GLN A 147 26.11 19.15 -37.45
C GLN A 147 26.04 17.73 -38.03
N LYS A 148 26.10 17.60 -39.36
CA LYS A 148 26.02 16.31 -40.07
C LYS A 148 27.35 15.55 -40.11
N GLU A 149 28.47 16.17 -39.71
CA GLU A 149 29.80 15.56 -39.74
C GLU A 149 29.89 14.35 -38.79
N SER A 150 29.48 14.54 -37.53
CA SER A 150 29.53 13.50 -36.49
C SER A 150 28.40 13.66 -35.47
N PHE A 151 28.14 12.60 -34.70
CA PHE A 151 27.20 12.66 -33.58
C PHE A 151 27.66 13.62 -32.48
N ILE A 152 28.99 13.85 -32.37
CA ILE A 152 29.54 14.88 -31.46
C ILE A 152 29.18 16.28 -31.96
N ALA A 153 29.35 16.56 -33.25
CA ALA A 153 28.96 17.84 -33.84
C ALA A 153 27.46 18.09 -33.65
N GLN A 154 26.62 17.08 -33.93
CA GLN A 154 25.18 17.18 -33.70
C GLN A 154 24.86 17.46 -32.22
N GLY A 155 25.43 16.68 -31.29
CA GLY A 155 25.19 16.84 -29.86
C GLY A 155 25.69 18.18 -29.31
N ALA A 156 26.86 18.65 -29.77
CA ALA A 156 27.43 19.93 -29.40
C ALA A 156 26.53 21.09 -29.86
N ALA A 157 26.00 21.03 -31.09
CA ALA A 157 25.04 22.01 -31.58
C ALA A 157 23.72 21.97 -30.79
N GLU A 158 23.15 20.77 -30.58
CA GLU A 158 21.90 20.56 -29.84
C GLU A 158 21.93 21.15 -28.42
N GLN A 159 23.06 21.10 -27.72
CA GLN A 159 23.20 21.71 -26.38
C GLN A 159 23.06 23.24 -26.38
N THR A 160 23.37 23.87 -27.52
CA THR A 160 23.41 25.33 -27.62
C THR A 160 22.11 25.96 -28.08
N TYR A 161 21.21 25.18 -28.71
CA TYR A 161 19.96 25.69 -29.30
C TYR A 161 19.07 26.41 -28.30
N MET A 162 18.93 25.86 -27.08
CA MET A 162 18.16 26.52 -26.02
C MET A 162 18.80 27.83 -25.55
N PHE A 163 20.14 27.88 -25.56
CA PHE A 163 20.89 29.07 -25.16
C PHE A 163 20.77 30.19 -26.20
N TYR A 164 21.16 29.94 -27.45
CA TYR A 164 21.09 30.95 -28.51
C TYR A 164 19.68 31.19 -29.08
N GLY A 165 18.70 30.35 -28.75
CA GLY A 165 17.29 30.61 -29.08
C GLY A 165 16.59 31.32 -27.92
N PRO A 166 15.76 30.61 -27.15
CA PRO A 166 14.89 31.19 -26.14
C PRO A 166 15.63 31.94 -25.01
N TYR A 167 16.74 31.41 -24.48
CA TYR A 167 17.41 32.06 -23.35
C TYR A 167 17.97 33.42 -23.72
N MET A 168 18.73 33.53 -24.81
CA MET A 168 19.33 34.80 -25.24
C MET A 168 18.29 35.83 -25.67
N GLN A 169 17.16 35.39 -26.25
CA GLN A 169 16.03 36.28 -26.54
C GLN A 169 15.42 36.87 -25.27
N ALA A 170 15.16 36.04 -24.26
CA ALA A 170 14.68 36.53 -22.96
C ALA A 170 15.70 37.44 -22.26
N MET A 171 16.99 37.11 -22.35
CA MET A 171 18.05 37.98 -21.84
C MET A 171 18.10 39.33 -22.57
N GLY A 172 17.82 39.35 -23.88
CA GLY A 172 17.66 40.58 -24.66
C GLY A 172 16.59 41.50 -24.07
N GLU A 173 15.39 40.95 -23.82
CA GLU A 173 14.27 41.66 -23.20
C GLU A 173 14.59 42.15 -21.78
N TYR A 174 15.37 41.37 -21.04
CA TYR A 174 15.80 41.73 -19.68
C TYR A 174 16.98 42.70 -19.61
N GLY A 175 17.60 43.03 -20.74
CA GLY A 175 18.82 43.85 -20.79
C GLY A 175 20.04 43.15 -20.17
N THR A 176 20.06 41.82 -20.21
CA THR A 176 21.13 40.96 -19.68
C THR A 176 21.78 40.09 -20.75
N ALA A 177 21.54 40.37 -22.03
CA ALA A 177 22.13 39.65 -23.16
C ALA A 177 23.66 39.61 -23.04
N GLN A 178 24.24 38.47 -23.37
CA GLN A 178 25.68 38.22 -23.28
C GLN A 178 26.35 38.45 -24.63
N ALA A 179 27.56 38.98 -24.61
CA ALA A 179 28.47 38.84 -25.73
C ALA A 179 29.01 37.41 -25.69
N ILE A 180 28.85 36.73 -26.81
CA ILE A 180 29.31 35.37 -27.05
C ILE A 180 30.34 35.49 -28.16
N GLY A 181 31.49 34.82 -28.03
CA GLY A 181 32.73 35.17 -28.74
C GLY A 181 32.77 35.27 -30.25
N ALA A 182 31.66 35.14 -30.96
CA ALA A 182 31.58 35.49 -32.37
C ALA A 182 30.33 36.33 -32.65
N ASN A 183 30.40 37.13 -33.72
CA ASN A 183 29.28 37.86 -34.30
C ASN A 183 28.68 38.91 -33.37
N CYS A 184 29.51 39.47 -32.49
CA CYS A 184 29.10 40.54 -31.59
C CYS A 184 29.54 41.89 -32.15
N THR A 185 28.61 42.83 -32.18
CA THR A 185 28.87 44.20 -32.62
C THR A 185 28.90 45.12 -31.43
N PHE A 186 29.95 45.92 -31.30
CA PHE A 186 30.19 46.79 -30.17
C PHE A 186 30.22 48.25 -30.59
N ARG A 187 29.71 49.12 -29.72
CA ARG A 187 29.99 50.55 -29.79
C ARG A 187 31.42 50.79 -29.33
N ARG A 188 32.22 51.48 -30.14
CA ARG A 188 33.64 51.67 -29.84
C ARG A 188 33.88 52.38 -28.51
N LYS A 189 33.15 53.47 -28.27
CA LYS A 189 33.15 54.21 -27.01
C LYS A 189 32.84 53.35 -25.78
N ALA A 190 32.01 52.31 -25.94
CA ALA A 190 31.67 51.41 -24.85
C ALA A 190 32.84 50.48 -24.51
N LEU A 191 33.46 49.86 -25.52
CA LEU A 191 34.68 49.04 -25.33
C LEU A 191 35.82 49.85 -24.71
N ASP A 192 36.07 51.07 -25.20
CA ASP A 192 37.14 51.91 -24.64
C ASP A 192 36.91 52.25 -23.16
N SER A 193 35.65 52.39 -22.73
CA SER A 193 35.29 52.73 -21.35
C SER A 193 35.65 51.65 -20.31
N ILE A 194 35.92 50.43 -20.76
CA ILE A 194 36.37 49.29 -19.94
C ILE A 194 37.81 48.87 -20.24
N GLY A 195 38.54 49.62 -21.07
CA GLY A 195 39.92 49.33 -21.45
C GLY A 195 40.07 48.40 -22.65
N GLY A 196 39.04 48.26 -23.48
CA GLY A 196 38.99 47.37 -24.64
C GLY A 196 38.31 46.03 -24.33
N HIS A 197 38.56 45.03 -25.17
CA HIS A 197 38.09 43.66 -24.97
C HIS A 197 38.76 43.04 -23.74
N ALA A 198 37.97 42.51 -22.80
CA ALA A 198 38.49 42.01 -21.53
C ALA A 198 39.29 40.69 -21.71
N PRO A 199 40.39 40.45 -20.98
CA PRO A 199 41.16 39.22 -21.08
C PRO A 199 40.54 38.05 -20.30
N GLY A 200 40.79 36.80 -20.71
CA GLY A 200 40.37 35.61 -19.96
C GLY A 200 40.11 34.39 -20.83
N LEU A 201 39.68 33.27 -20.21
CA LEU A 201 39.23 32.07 -20.93
C LEU A 201 37.81 32.20 -21.48
N THR A 202 37.03 33.12 -20.93
CA THR A 202 35.68 33.50 -21.37
C THR A 202 35.63 35.02 -21.48
N GLU A 203 36.51 35.55 -22.34
CA GLU A 203 36.77 36.97 -22.58
C GLU A 203 35.50 37.77 -22.91
N ASP A 204 34.55 37.15 -23.60
CA ASP A 204 33.35 37.82 -24.10
C ASP A 204 32.36 38.06 -22.95
N MET A 205 32.11 37.03 -22.14
CA MET A 205 31.30 37.15 -20.92
C MET A 205 31.94 38.14 -19.94
N HIS A 206 33.27 38.13 -19.83
CA HIS A 206 34.00 39.12 -19.04
C HIS A 206 33.73 40.54 -19.55
N THR A 207 33.82 40.74 -20.87
CA THR A 207 33.53 42.03 -21.53
C THR A 207 32.10 42.50 -21.24
N SER A 208 31.10 41.62 -21.38
CA SER A 208 29.70 41.94 -21.04
C SER A 208 29.51 42.33 -19.59
N MET A 209 30.12 41.61 -18.65
CA MET A 209 30.03 41.93 -17.22
C MET A 209 30.58 43.33 -16.92
N LEU A 210 31.71 43.71 -17.53
CA LEU A 210 32.30 45.03 -17.32
C LEU A 210 31.46 46.14 -17.96
N LEU A 211 30.93 45.93 -19.18
CA LEU A 211 30.06 46.89 -19.85
C LEU A 211 28.76 47.12 -19.08
N HIS A 212 28.10 46.05 -18.63
CA HIS A 212 26.89 46.14 -17.80
C HIS A 212 27.19 46.82 -16.45
N ALA A 213 28.32 46.53 -15.81
CA ALA A 213 28.73 47.18 -14.56
C ALA A 213 29.07 48.68 -14.72
N LYS A 214 29.32 49.13 -15.95
CA LYS A 214 29.47 50.55 -16.33
C LYS A 214 28.15 51.21 -16.75
N GLY A 215 27.05 50.46 -16.79
CA GLY A 215 25.72 50.96 -17.14
C GLY A 215 25.37 50.87 -18.62
N TRP A 216 26.24 50.31 -19.48
CA TRP A 216 25.89 50.07 -20.88
C TRP A 216 24.80 49.02 -21.02
N LYS A 217 23.92 49.20 -22.01
CA LYS A 217 22.85 48.25 -22.34
C LYS A 217 23.26 47.32 -23.47
N SER A 218 22.65 46.14 -23.50
CA SER A 218 22.89 45.10 -24.50
C SER A 218 21.61 44.74 -25.23
N VAL A 219 21.71 44.43 -26.52
CA VAL A 219 20.60 43.94 -27.34
C VAL A 219 20.92 42.54 -27.87
N TYR A 220 19.89 41.70 -28.00
CA TYR A 220 19.98 40.44 -28.71
C TYR A 220 19.10 40.49 -29.97
N GLU A 221 19.71 40.31 -31.15
CA GLU A 221 19.03 40.25 -32.44
C GLU A 221 18.90 38.77 -32.86
N PRO A 222 17.69 38.18 -32.82
CA PRO A 222 17.49 36.74 -33.06
C PRO A 222 17.48 36.41 -34.57
N VAL A 223 18.55 36.79 -35.28
CA VAL A 223 18.78 36.45 -36.69
C VAL A 223 20.10 35.74 -36.84
N ILE A 224 20.09 34.71 -37.68
CA ILE A 224 21.31 34.02 -38.11
C ILE A 224 21.94 34.87 -39.21
N LEU A 225 23.01 35.58 -38.87
CA LEU A 225 23.76 36.43 -39.81
C LEU A 225 25.15 35.87 -40.13
N SER A 226 25.53 34.75 -39.54
CA SER A 226 26.72 33.99 -39.88
C SER A 226 26.55 32.53 -39.44
N ARG A 227 27.39 31.63 -39.97
CA ARG A 227 27.43 30.22 -39.54
C ARG A 227 28.86 29.80 -39.25
N GLY A 228 29.08 29.28 -38.05
CA GLY A 228 30.36 28.74 -37.59
C GLY A 228 30.43 27.22 -37.63
N GLN A 229 31.43 26.67 -36.93
CA GLN A 229 31.63 25.23 -36.78
C GLN A 229 31.68 24.82 -35.30
N VAL A 230 30.95 23.76 -34.94
CA VAL A 230 31.08 23.08 -33.64
C VAL A 230 32.19 22.02 -33.68
N PRO A 231 32.74 21.62 -32.51
CA PRO A 231 33.66 20.50 -32.45
C PRO A 231 33.05 19.20 -33.00
N SER A 232 33.78 18.51 -33.88
CA SER A 232 33.36 17.26 -34.51
C SER A 232 33.98 16.01 -33.88
N SER A 233 34.88 16.17 -32.90
CA SER A 233 35.51 15.09 -32.11
C SER A 233 35.33 15.29 -30.61
N ILE A 234 35.34 14.20 -29.84
CA ILE A 234 35.14 14.26 -28.38
C ILE A 234 36.29 15.02 -27.69
N SER A 235 37.52 14.89 -28.21
CA SER A 235 38.70 15.60 -27.70
C SER A 235 38.56 17.12 -27.85
N ALA A 236 38.16 17.60 -29.04
CA ALA A 236 37.94 19.03 -29.28
C ALA A 236 36.76 19.56 -28.46
N TYR A 237 35.68 18.79 -28.36
CA TYR A 237 34.52 19.14 -27.55
C TYR A 237 34.88 19.29 -26.06
N TYR A 238 35.56 18.31 -25.45
CA TYR A 238 35.97 18.40 -24.04
C TYR A 238 36.95 19.54 -23.76
N LYS A 239 37.86 19.86 -24.69
CA LYS A 239 38.74 21.05 -24.59
C LYS A 239 37.94 22.35 -24.57
N GLN A 240 36.88 22.43 -25.37
CA GLN A 240 35.98 23.58 -25.37
C GLN A 240 35.19 23.66 -24.04
N GLN A 241 34.62 22.55 -23.59
CA GLN A 241 33.83 22.51 -22.35
C GLN A 241 34.66 22.80 -21.10
N ILE A 242 35.92 22.36 -21.03
CA ILE A 242 36.80 22.70 -19.90
C ILE A 242 37.16 24.19 -19.90
N LYS A 243 37.41 24.78 -21.09
CA LYS A 243 37.67 26.23 -21.23
C LYS A 243 36.48 27.04 -20.74
N TRP A 244 35.27 26.70 -21.20
CA TRP A 244 34.05 27.40 -20.81
C TRP A 244 33.74 27.22 -19.32
N SER A 245 33.74 25.99 -18.80
CA SER A 245 33.45 25.75 -17.38
C SER A 245 34.47 26.43 -16.46
N ARG A 246 35.78 26.29 -16.71
CA ARG A 246 36.83 26.95 -15.91
C ARG A 246 36.73 28.47 -15.97
N GLY A 247 36.51 29.04 -17.16
CA GLY A 247 36.42 30.49 -17.36
C GLY A 247 35.16 31.08 -16.71
N THR A 248 34.02 30.43 -16.88
CA THR A 248 32.76 30.85 -16.24
C THR A 248 32.85 30.79 -14.71
N PHE A 249 33.43 29.72 -14.14
CA PHE A 249 33.67 29.65 -12.70
C PHE A 249 34.69 30.70 -12.23
N ASP A 250 35.72 30.99 -13.00
CA ASP A 250 36.69 32.06 -12.67
C ASP A 250 35.98 33.40 -12.49
N LEU A 251 35.16 33.77 -13.48
CA LEU A 251 34.39 35.00 -13.42
C LEU A 251 33.39 34.98 -12.26
N TRP A 252 32.81 33.82 -11.96
CA TRP A 252 31.85 33.68 -10.85
C TRP A 252 32.48 33.85 -9.46
N PHE A 253 33.65 33.27 -9.21
CA PHE A 253 34.31 33.35 -7.90
C PHE A 253 35.15 34.62 -7.74
N ASN A 254 35.79 35.10 -8.82
CA ASN A 254 36.81 36.16 -8.73
C ASN A 254 36.31 37.54 -9.18
N LEU A 255 35.39 37.62 -10.15
CA LEU A 255 34.94 38.90 -10.74
C LEU A 255 33.53 39.30 -10.31
N TYR A 256 32.56 38.39 -10.40
CA TYR A 256 31.15 38.65 -10.10
C TYR A 256 30.94 39.27 -8.69
N PRO A 257 31.59 38.79 -7.61
CA PRO A 257 31.44 39.40 -6.29
C PRO A 257 31.95 40.85 -6.25
N LYS A 258 33.00 41.17 -7.01
CA LYS A 258 33.56 42.54 -7.11
C LYS A 258 32.66 43.49 -7.88
N LEU A 259 31.88 42.97 -8.84
CA LEU A 259 30.96 43.76 -9.66
C LEU A 259 29.52 43.75 -9.12
N PHE A 260 29.22 42.93 -8.11
CA PHE A 260 27.87 42.66 -7.64
C PHE A 260 27.05 43.92 -7.36
N SER A 261 27.62 44.91 -6.66
CA SER A 261 26.93 46.16 -6.30
C SER A 261 26.61 47.06 -7.51
N LYS A 262 27.30 46.87 -8.64
CA LYS A 262 27.15 47.69 -9.86
C LYS A 262 26.10 47.14 -10.83
N PHE A 263 25.62 45.92 -10.59
CA PHE A 263 24.62 45.27 -11.42
C PHE A 263 23.19 45.61 -10.99
N THR A 264 22.28 45.67 -11.97
CA THR A 264 20.84 45.64 -11.71
C THR A 264 20.44 44.32 -11.05
N TRP A 265 19.28 44.24 -10.42
CA TRP A 265 18.83 43.00 -9.77
C TRP A 265 18.70 41.83 -10.78
N ARG A 266 18.29 42.10 -12.02
CA ARG A 266 18.22 41.10 -13.10
C ARG A 266 19.61 40.62 -13.51
N GLN A 267 20.56 41.54 -13.67
CA GLN A 267 21.96 41.20 -13.96
C GLN A 267 22.60 40.40 -12.82
N LYS A 268 22.34 40.77 -11.55
CA LYS A 268 22.77 39.99 -10.38
C LYS A 268 22.26 38.55 -10.46
N LEU A 269 20.96 38.37 -10.66
CA LEU A 269 20.34 37.05 -10.76
C LEU A 269 20.93 36.26 -11.94
N HIS A 270 21.06 36.89 -13.11
CA HIS A 270 21.52 36.24 -14.33
C HIS A 270 22.97 35.76 -14.23
N TYR A 271 23.92 36.67 -13.95
CA TYR A 271 25.33 36.33 -13.79
C TYR A 271 25.59 35.41 -12.60
N GLY A 272 24.73 35.44 -11.58
CA GLY A 272 24.81 34.53 -10.44
C GLY A 272 24.36 33.10 -10.77
N LEU A 273 23.45 32.93 -11.73
CA LEU A 273 22.85 31.64 -12.06
C LEU A 273 23.45 30.96 -13.30
N LEU A 274 24.02 31.70 -14.26
CA LEU A 274 24.70 31.12 -15.44
C LEU A 274 25.73 30.02 -15.07
N PRO A 275 26.62 30.22 -14.07
CA PRO A 275 27.63 29.23 -13.70
C PRO A 275 27.06 27.94 -13.10
N VAL A 276 25.82 27.98 -12.58
CA VAL A 276 25.13 26.82 -11.99
C VAL A 276 24.92 25.71 -13.03
N TYR A 277 24.86 26.05 -14.33
CA TYR A 277 24.85 25.05 -15.40
C TYR A 277 26.01 24.05 -15.29
N TYR A 278 27.22 24.54 -15.00
CA TYR A 278 28.42 23.69 -14.91
C TYR A 278 28.48 22.89 -13.60
N LEU A 279 27.70 23.24 -12.57
CA LEU A 279 27.54 22.40 -11.37
C LEU A 279 26.82 21.08 -11.66
N PHE A 280 26.26 20.92 -12.87
CA PHE A 280 25.70 19.66 -13.33
C PHE A 280 26.67 18.47 -13.19
N GLY A 281 27.98 18.70 -13.28
CA GLY A 281 28.98 17.65 -13.00
C GLY A 281 28.89 17.08 -11.58
N LEU A 282 28.71 17.94 -10.57
CA LEU A 282 28.56 17.55 -9.17
C LEU A 282 27.19 16.89 -8.88
N ILE A 283 26.14 17.29 -9.60
CA ILE A 283 24.83 16.64 -9.49
C ILE A 283 24.89 15.25 -10.11
N GLY A 284 25.53 15.12 -11.28
CA GLY A 284 25.69 13.84 -11.97
C GLY A 284 26.40 12.79 -11.12
N ILE A 285 27.45 13.15 -10.37
CA ILE A 285 28.12 12.17 -9.49
C ILE A 285 27.19 11.68 -8.37
N ILE A 286 26.34 12.54 -7.81
CA ILE A 286 25.34 12.14 -6.81
C ILE A 286 24.33 11.17 -7.44
N ASP A 287 23.82 11.51 -8.64
CA ASP A 287 22.86 10.69 -9.39
C ASP A 287 23.41 9.30 -9.75
N PHE A 288 24.74 9.17 -9.92
CA PHE A 288 25.39 7.89 -10.19
C PHE A 288 25.71 7.11 -8.91
N VAL A 289 26.22 7.78 -7.88
CA VAL A 289 26.68 7.13 -6.64
C VAL A 289 25.51 6.62 -5.82
N VAL A 290 24.40 7.36 -5.73
CA VAL A 290 23.27 6.99 -4.86
C VAL A 290 22.66 5.64 -5.25
N PRO A 291 22.27 5.38 -6.53
CA PRO A 291 21.76 4.08 -6.92
C PRO A 291 22.78 2.95 -6.74
N VAL A 292 24.05 3.21 -7.08
CA VAL A 292 25.14 2.22 -6.96
C VAL A 292 25.38 1.85 -5.49
N TYR A 293 25.50 2.84 -4.61
CA TYR A 293 25.65 2.63 -3.17
C TYR A 293 24.47 1.82 -2.63
N SER A 294 23.24 2.23 -2.95
CA SER A 294 22.02 1.58 -2.46
C SER A 294 21.94 0.10 -2.87
N LEU A 295 22.33 -0.22 -4.10
CA LEU A 295 22.33 -1.60 -4.61
C LEU A 295 23.43 -2.47 -3.99
N PHE A 296 24.57 -1.90 -3.63
CA PHE A 296 25.66 -2.63 -2.97
C PHE A 296 25.43 -2.81 -1.46
N THR A 297 24.90 -1.80 -0.77
CA THR A 297 24.74 -1.81 0.69
C THR A 297 23.37 -2.31 1.15
N GLY A 298 22.34 -2.20 0.30
CA GLY A 298 20.95 -2.39 0.69
C GLY A 298 20.42 -1.27 1.59
N GLU A 299 21.11 -0.11 1.63
CA GLU A 299 20.69 1.08 2.36
C GLU A 299 20.11 2.10 1.39
N TYR A 300 18.90 2.56 1.64
CA TYR A 300 18.17 3.44 0.73
C TYR A 300 18.04 4.83 1.36
N PRO A 301 18.36 5.91 0.63
CA PRO A 301 18.38 7.27 1.17
C PRO A 301 16.98 7.81 1.49
N TRP A 302 15.93 7.19 0.96
CA TRP A 302 14.55 7.52 1.29
C TRP A 302 13.72 6.26 1.45
N LEU A 303 12.76 6.31 2.37
CA LEU A 303 11.78 5.27 2.64
C LEU A 303 10.38 5.91 2.53
N MET A 304 9.81 5.90 1.34
CA MET A 304 8.44 6.34 1.05
C MET A 304 7.83 5.44 -0.02
N ASP A 305 6.51 5.25 -0.01
CA ASP A 305 5.83 4.47 -1.05
C ASP A 305 6.24 4.97 -2.46
N PRO A 306 6.80 4.09 -3.32
CA PRO A 306 7.15 4.44 -4.69
C PRO A 306 6.01 5.10 -5.47
N LYS A 307 4.75 4.73 -5.23
CA LYS A 307 3.58 5.37 -5.86
C LYS A 307 3.54 6.86 -5.50
N VAL A 308 3.70 7.19 -4.21
CA VAL A 308 3.75 8.57 -3.71
C VAL A 308 4.91 9.35 -4.33
N PHE A 309 6.10 8.74 -4.43
CA PHE A 309 7.24 9.34 -5.14
C PHE A 309 6.87 9.73 -6.58
N PHE A 310 6.26 8.82 -7.35
CA PHE A 310 5.87 9.10 -8.73
C PHE A 310 4.74 10.14 -8.85
N VAL A 311 3.82 10.19 -7.88
CA VAL A 311 2.78 11.24 -7.81
C VAL A 311 3.41 12.63 -7.69
N PHE A 312 4.47 12.80 -6.88
CA PHE A 312 5.17 14.08 -6.76
C PHE A 312 6.16 14.36 -7.90
N PHE A 313 6.87 13.33 -8.39
CA PHE A 313 7.88 13.48 -9.43
C PHE A 313 7.26 13.80 -10.81
N THR A 314 6.13 13.19 -11.14
CA THR A 314 5.62 13.23 -12.51
C THR A 314 5.12 14.61 -12.95
N PRO A 315 4.37 15.39 -12.13
CA PRO A 315 4.03 16.77 -12.47
C PRO A 315 5.25 17.63 -12.76
N PHE A 316 6.31 17.48 -11.96
CA PHE A 316 7.58 18.17 -12.17
C PHE A 316 8.22 17.76 -13.52
N PHE A 317 8.28 16.48 -13.83
CA PHE A 317 8.82 15.98 -15.10
C PHE A 317 8.01 16.47 -16.32
N LEU A 318 6.68 16.37 -16.27
CA LEU A 318 5.79 16.83 -17.33
C LEU A 318 5.92 18.33 -17.57
N MET A 319 5.97 19.11 -16.49
CA MET A 319 6.18 20.55 -16.55
C MET A 319 7.50 20.90 -17.29
N ASN A 320 8.58 20.15 -17.06
CA ASN A 320 9.85 20.30 -17.80
C ASN A 320 9.72 19.94 -19.29
N LEU A 321 8.97 18.88 -19.62
CA LEU A 321 8.72 18.51 -21.01
C LEU A 321 7.89 19.57 -21.72
N THR A 322 6.73 19.96 -21.18
CA THR A 322 5.84 20.98 -21.75
C THR A 322 6.57 22.29 -21.98
N TYR A 323 7.43 22.67 -21.03
CA TYR A 323 8.27 23.85 -21.18
C TYR A 323 9.20 23.73 -22.42
N ARG A 324 9.88 22.59 -22.60
CA ARG A 324 10.72 22.37 -23.79
C ARG A 324 9.93 22.48 -25.10
N PHE A 325 8.63 22.12 -25.12
CA PHE A 325 7.76 22.34 -26.29
C PHE A 325 7.43 23.80 -26.51
N TYR A 326 7.05 24.50 -25.44
CA TYR A 326 6.77 25.92 -25.51
C TYR A 326 7.97 26.66 -26.15
N ALA A 327 9.18 26.33 -25.71
CA ALA A 327 10.42 26.92 -26.22
C ALA A 327 10.70 26.73 -27.72
N HIS A 328 10.05 25.77 -28.41
CA HIS A 328 10.30 25.50 -29.84
C HIS A 328 9.95 26.66 -30.76
N GLY A 329 9.01 27.52 -30.37
CA GLY A 329 8.64 28.72 -31.13
C GLY A 329 9.77 29.74 -31.25
N TRP A 330 10.77 29.68 -30.37
CA TRP A 330 11.90 30.60 -30.28
C TRP A 330 13.23 30.03 -30.79
N LEU A 331 13.19 28.83 -31.37
CA LEU A 331 14.34 28.26 -32.07
C LEU A 331 14.43 28.87 -33.48
N ASN A 332 15.66 29.04 -33.97
CA ASN A 332 15.92 29.88 -35.14
C ASN A 332 15.68 29.14 -36.47
N HIS A 333 15.72 27.80 -36.45
CA HIS A 333 15.41 26.95 -37.61
C HIS A 333 14.52 25.76 -37.27
N GLN A 334 13.70 25.32 -38.23
CA GLN A 334 12.83 24.13 -38.06
C GLN A 334 13.62 22.84 -37.80
N GLU A 335 14.86 22.74 -38.30
CA GLU A 335 15.75 21.59 -38.07
C GLU A 335 16.29 21.55 -36.63
N GLU A 336 16.27 22.69 -35.92
CA GLU A 336 16.68 22.78 -34.51
C GLU A 336 15.57 22.29 -33.57
N GLN A 337 14.33 22.08 -34.04
CA GLN A 337 13.20 21.65 -33.21
C GLN A 337 13.24 20.15 -32.88
N GLY A 338 13.15 19.81 -31.59
CA GLY A 338 13.14 18.43 -31.08
C GLY A 338 13.41 18.33 -29.57
N ILE A 339 13.65 17.13 -29.07
CA ILE A 339 14.00 16.89 -27.65
C ILE A 339 15.50 17.01 -27.34
N HIS A 340 16.33 17.16 -28.38
CA HIS A 340 17.78 17.33 -28.26
C HIS A 340 18.47 16.21 -27.47
N LEU A 341 18.05 14.96 -27.71
CA LEU A 341 18.52 13.81 -26.95
C LEU A 341 20.04 13.59 -27.12
N MET A 342 20.63 13.96 -28.27
CA MET A 342 22.07 13.79 -28.51
C MET A 342 22.86 14.80 -27.68
N GLY A 343 22.36 16.05 -27.62
CA GLY A 343 22.90 17.06 -26.73
C GLY A 343 22.76 16.69 -25.26
N GLY A 344 21.64 16.09 -24.87
CA GLY A 344 21.41 15.58 -23.51
C GLY A 344 22.40 14.49 -23.10
N VAL A 345 22.57 13.45 -23.94
CA VAL A 345 23.54 12.36 -23.71
C VAL A 345 24.96 12.91 -23.62
N LEU A 346 25.33 13.81 -24.53
CA LEU A 346 26.67 14.42 -24.52
C LEU A 346 26.87 15.27 -23.25
N ARG A 347 25.83 15.94 -22.74
CA ARG A 347 25.90 16.74 -21.51
C ARG A 347 26.14 15.85 -20.30
N VAL A 348 25.38 14.75 -20.20
CA VAL A 348 25.58 13.74 -19.15
C VAL A 348 26.98 13.17 -19.23
N GLY A 349 27.46 12.80 -20.42
CA GLY A 349 28.82 12.29 -20.64
C GLY A 349 29.96 13.28 -20.38
N THR A 350 29.66 14.54 -20.06
CA THR A 350 30.65 15.62 -19.79
C THR A 350 30.79 15.91 -18.29
N TRP A 351 30.06 15.20 -17.43
CA TRP A 351 30.02 15.43 -15.99
C TRP A 351 31.41 15.61 -15.35
N TRP A 352 32.37 14.74 -15.69
CA TRP A 352 33.72 14.75 -15.12
C TRP A 352 34.56 15.93 -15.60
N ILE A 353 34.35 16.43 -16.82
CA ILE A 353 35.02 17.63 -17.34
C ILE A 353 34.57 18.86 -16.55
N PHE A 354 33.28 18.97 -16.25
CA PHE A 354 32.75 20.08 -15.45
C PHE A 354 33.29 20.06 -14.02
N ILE A 355 33.47 18.87 -13.42
CA ILE A 355 34.15 18.72 -12.12
C ILE A 355 35.59 19.21 -12.20
N ILE A 356 36.34 18.83 -13.24
CA ILE A 356 37.71 19.32 -13.42
C ILE A 356 37.73 20.84 -13.56
N GLY A 357 36.81 21.44 -14.31
CA GLY A 357 36.72 22.89 -14.46
C GLY A 357 36.46 23.60 -13.12
N PHE A 358 35.58 23.01 -12.30
CA PHE A 358 35.29 23.49 -10.96
C PHE A 358 36.52 23.39 -10.03
N VAL A 359 37.15 22.21 -9.96
CA VAL A 359 38.36 21.97 -9.14
C VAL A 359 39.51 22.86 -9.57
N TYR A 360 39.75 23.00 -10.88
CA TYR A 360 40.80 23.88 -11.40
C TYR A 360 40.56 25.34 -11.03
N THR A 361 39.30 25.75 -10.88
CA THR A 361 39.00 27.10 -10.39
C THR A 361 39.35 27.25 -8.92
N LEU A 362 38.90 26.32 -8.07
CA LEU A 362 39.17 26.37 -6.63
C LEU A 362 40.67 26.29 -6.31
N LEU A 363 41.42 25.48 -7.06
CA LEU A 363 42.87 25.31 -6.90
C LEU A 363 43.69 26.35 -7.69
N ASN A 364 43.03 27.29 -8.37
CA ASN A 364 43.68 28.29 -9.22
C ASN A 364 44.64 27.70 -10.27
N ILE A 365 44.30 26.52 -10.80
CA ILE A 365 45.06 25.87 -11.87
C ILE A 365 44.73 26.60 -13.18
N LYS A 366 45.77 27.07 -13.87
CA LYS A 366 45.66 27.76 -15.15
C LYS A 366 45.47 26.75 -16.29
N VAL A 367 44.46 26.97 -17.12
CA VAL A 367 44.28 26.25 -18.39
C VAL A 367 44.90 27.11 -19.49
N PRO A 368 45.90 26.61 -20.25
CA PRO A 368 46.49 27.38 -21.35
C PRO A 368 45.45 27.64 -22.44
N TYR A 369 45.51 28.83 -23.04
CA TYR A 369 44.69 29.14 -24.22
C TYR A 369 45.25 28.35 -25.41
N ILE A 370 44.51 27.34 -25.86
CA ILE A 370 44.81 26.56 -27.08
C ILE A 370 43.59 26.74 -27.99
N PRO A 371 43.76 27.20 -29.24
CA PRO A 371 42.66 27.27 -30.20
C PRO A 371 41.97 25.92 -30.32
N THR A 372 40.67 25.94 -30.51
CA THR A 372 39.90 24.70 -30.70
C THR A 372 40.44 24.00 -31.95
N PRO A 373 41.01 22.78 -31.85
CA PRO A 373 41.61 22.12 -33.00
C PRO A 373 40.56 21.94 -34.11
N LYS A 374 40.85 22.48 -35.30
CA LYS A 374 39.98 22.37 -36.48
C LYS A 374 40.32 21.14 -37.33
N GLU A 375 41.49 20.55 -37.12
CA GLU A 375 41.86 19.25 -37.69
C GLU A 375 41.50 18.09 -36.76
N HIS A 376 41.02 16.99 -37.34
CA HIS A 376 40.65 15.78 -36.60
C HIS A 376 41.86 15.07 -36.01
N THR A 377 41.93 14.94 -34.68
CA THR A 377 42.93 14.10 -34.01
C THR A 377 42.26 13.01 -33.19
N THR A 378 42.47 11.73 -33.56
CA THR A 378 41.90 10.55 -32.86
C THR A 378 42.76 10.07 -31.69
N LYS A 379 43.87 10.75 -31.40
CA LYS A 379 44.79 10.36 -30.34
C LYS A 379 44.10 10.47 -28.97
N ARG A 380 44.01 9.33 -28.25
CA ARG A 380 43.48 9.20 -26.88
C ARG A 380 41.96 9.37 -26.69
N GLU A 381 41.15 9.32 -27.75
CA GLU A 381 39.67 9.41 -27.63
C GLU A 381 39.05 8.31 -26.75
N PHE A 382 39.63 7.10 -26.78
CA PHE A 382 39.25 6.00 -25.88
C PHE A 382 39.48 6.35 -24.42
N LEU A 383 40.65 6.92 -24.09
CA LEU A 383 41.01 7.31 -22.72
C LEU A 383 40.11 8.42 -22.19
N LEU A 384 39.69 9.35 -23.07
CA LEU A 384 38.75 10.42 -22.71
C LEU A 384 37.33 9.90 -22.45
N GLY A 385 36.94 8.78 -23.06
CA GLY A 385 35.66 8.11 -22.78
C GLY A 385 35.68 7.23 -21.52
N LEU A 386 36.86 6.88 -21.01
CA LEU A 386 37.03 5.90 -19.93
C LEU A 386 36.22 6.22 -18.66
N PRO A 387 36.12 7.47 -18.16
CA PRO A 387 35.30 7.76 -16.98
C PRO A 387 33.82 7.36 -17.14
N ASN A 388 33.23 7.57 -18.33
CA ASN A 388 31.86 7.18 -18.62
C ASN A 388 31.70 5.66 -18.68
N LEU A 389 32.66 4.97 -19.30
CA LEU A 389 32.66 3.51 -19.38
C LEU A 389 32.79 2.86 -18.00
N VAL A 390 33.68 3.39 -17.14
CA VAL A 390 33.88 2.88 -15.78
C VAL A 390 32.61 3.03 -14.94
N VAL A 391 31.99 4.21 -14.94
CA VAL A 391 30.74 4.45 -14.16
C VAL A 391 29.59 3.60 -14.70
N ALA A 392 29.50 3.39 -16.02
CA ALA A 392 28.51 2.51 -16.61
C ALA A 392 28.73 1.04 -16.20
N ALA A 393 29.98 0.56 -16.23
CA ALA A 393 30.32 -0.80 -15.82
C ALA A 393 30.01 -1.03 -14.33
N VAL A 394 30.39 -0.09 -13.47
CA VAL A 394 30.06 -0.13 -12.03
C VAL A 394 28.55 -0.15 -11.81
N SER A 395 27.79 0.67 -12.55
CA SER A 395 26.32 0.68 -12.48
C SER A 395 25.72 -0.67 -12.89
N ILE A 396 26.21 -1.30 -13.97
CA ILE A 396 25.73 -2.62 -14.42
C ILE A 396 26.06 -3.71 -13.39
N LEU A 397 27.28 -3.69 -12.83
CA LEU A 397 27.67 -4.59 -11.77
C LEU A 397 26.80 -4.41 -10.52
N ALA A 398 26.50 -3.16 -10.15
CA ALA A 398 25.61 -2.85 -9.04
C ALA A 398 24.18 -3.35 -9.29
N VAL A 399 23.64 -3.20 -10.49
CA VAL A 399 22.32 -3.75 -10.87
C VAL A 399 22.30 -5.28 -10.76
N ALA A 400 23.30 -5.95 -11.34
CA ALA A 400 23.42 -7.39 -11.31
C ALA A 400 23.55 -7.91 -9.87
N TYR A 401 24.44 -7.29 -9.08
CA TYR A 401 24.63 -7.63 -7.67
C TYR A 401 23.37 -7.36 -6.85
N GLY A 402 22.82 -6.14 -6.92
CA GLY A 402 21.67 -5.70 -6.14
C GLY A 402 20.43 -6.56 -6.40
N LEU A 403 20.08 -6.84 -7.67
CA LEU A 403 18.92 -7.67 -8.01
C LEU A 403 19.15 -9.18 -7.84
N SER A 404 20.40 -9.63 -7.83
CA SER A 404 20.72 -10.99 -7.39
C SER A 404 20.55 -11.15 -5.87
N THR A 405 20.79 -10.06 -5.14
CA THR A 405 20.88 -10.05 -3.68
C THR A 405 19.55 -9.75 -3.03
N ASP A 406 18.91 -8.62 -3.33
CA ASP A 406 17.74 -8.11 -2.61
C ASP A 406 16.62 -7.75 -3.59
N TRP A 407 15.45 -8.36 -3.42
CA TRP A 407 14.25 -8.12 -4.22
C TRP A 407 13.16 -7.43 -3.40
N GLN A 408 13.27 -6.12 -3.33
CA GLN A 408 12.32 -5.24 -2.66
C GLN A 408 12.07 -3.98 -3.51
N PRO A 409 10.97 -3.22 -3.29
CA PRO A 409 10.55 -2.15 -4.20
C PRO A 409 11.64 -1.10 -4.51
N TYR A 410 12.42 -0.70 -3.51
CA TYR A 410 13.50 0.26 -3.63
C TYR A 410 14.74 -0.31 -4.34
N SER A 411 15.07 -1.60 -4.16
CA SER A 411 16.18 -2.22 -4.92
C SER A 411 15.87 -2.26 -6.41
N ILE A 412 14.61 -2.55 -6.77
CA ILE A 412 14.15 -2.53 -8.16
C ILE A 412 14.20 -1.10 -8.73
N LEU A 413 13.77 -0.10 -7.95
CA LEU A 413 13.79 1.29 -8.37
C LEU A 413 15.22 1.83 -8.54
N MET A 414 16.13 1.52 -7.60
CA MET A 414 17.55 1.88 -7.71
C MET A 414 18.21 1.17 -8.90
N ALA A 415 17.84 -0.09 -9.16
CA ALA A 415 18.32 -0.81 -10.33
C ALA A 415 17.85 -0.18 -11.65
N LEU A 416 16.62 0.33 -11.68
CA LEU A 416 16.10 1.09 -12.82
C LEU A 416 16.94 2.37 -13.05
N PHE A 417 17.17 3.17 -12.02
CA PHE A 417 17.99 4.39 -12.15
C PHE A 417 19.43 4.10 -12.55
N ALA A 418 20.08 3.11 -11.93
CA ALA A 418 21.42 2.67 -12.30
C ALA A 418 21.49 2.16 -13.75
N SER A 419 20.45 1.44 -14.21
CA SER A 419 20.37 0.96 -15.60
C SER A 419 20.21 2.10 -16.61
N ILE A 420 19.38 3.11 -16.30
CA ILE A 420 19.23 4.31 -17.14
C ILE A 420 20.56 5.06 -17.21
N ASN A 421 21.22 5.27 -16.07
CA ASN A 421 22.53 5.92 -16.01
C ASN A 421 23.58 5.16 -16.82
N ALA A 422 23.66 3.84 -16.66
CA ALA A 422 24.56 2.99 -17.44
C ALA A 422 24.29 3.11 -18.95
N GLY A 423 23.01 3.05 -19.35
CA GLY A 423 22.61 3.19 -20.74
C GLY A 423 23.05 4.53 -21.35
N VAL A 424 22.76 5.64 -20.68
CA VAL A 424 23.16 6.98 -21.15
C VAL A 424 24.68 7.12 -21.26
N LEU A 425 25.43 6.63 -20.26
CA LEU A 425 26.89 6.72 -20.26
C LEU A 425 27.55 5.80 -21.29
N LEU A 426 26.98 4.63 -21.57
CA LEU A 426 27.42 3.75 -22.66
C LEU A 426 27.18 4.38 -24.03
N ILE A 427 26.03 5.03 -24.21
CA ILE A 427 25.73 5.75 -25.44
C ILE A 427 26.71 6.94 -25.58
N ALA A 428 26.95 7.71 -24.51
CA ALA A 428 27.93 8.80 -24.53
C ALA A 428 29.35 8.30 -24.86
N PHE A 429 29.76 7.15 -24.30
CA PHE A 429 31.02 6.51 -24.65
C PHE A 429 31.07 6.11 -26.12
N ALA A 430 30.04 5.42 -26.63
CA ALA A 430 29.95 4.95 -28.00
C ALA A 430 29.98 6.11 -29.02
N ILE A 431 29.25 7.19 -28.74
CA ILE A 431 29.28 8.42 -29.54
C ILE A 431 30.71 9.01 -29.56
N GLY A 432 31.37 9.07 -28.39
CA GLY A 432 32.74 9.55 -28.28
C GLY A 432 33.76 8.71 -29.07
N GLN A 433 33.47 7.43 -29.33
CA GLN A 433 34.32 6.55 -30.12
C GLN A 433 33.97 6.55 -31.62
N SER A 434 32.87 7.17 -32.05
CA SER A 434 32.36 7.07 -33.43
C SER A 434 33.36 7.53 -34.49
N THR A 435 34.14 8.58 -34.20
CA THR A 435 35.19 9.11 -35.09
C THR A 435 36.40 8.16 -35.17
N TRP A 436 36.85 7.63 -34.03
CA TRP A 436 37.90 6.61 -33.97
C TRP A 436 37.54 5.33 -34.74
N VAL A 437 36.32 4.80 -34.56
CA VAL A 437 35.83 3.59 -35.27
C VAL A 437 35.82 3.79 -36.78
N TYR A 438 35.41 4.97 -37.25
CA TYR A 438 35.33 5.28 -38.67
C TYR A 438 36.71 5.37 -39.35
N GLN A 439 37.72 5.87 -38.63
CA GLN A 439 39.08 6.11 -39.16
C GLN A 439 40.05 4.93 -38.96
N SER A 440 39.69 3.90 -38.19
CA SER A 440 40.54 2.72 -37.94
C SER A 440 40.73 1.86 -39.20
N LYS A 441 41.99 1.46 -39.50
CA LYS A 441 42.35 0.62 -40.65
C LYS A 441 42.26 -0.89 -40.34
N SER A 442 41.57 -1.61 -41.22
CA SER A 442 41.73 -3.04 -41.58
C SER A 442 41.33 -4.16 -40.62
N SER A 443 41.30 -4.02 -39.29
CA SER A 443 41.09 -5.20 -38.41
C SER A 443 39.64 -5.45 -37.97
N VAL A 444 38.70 -4.52 -38.23
CA VAL A 444 37.31 -4.61 -37.72
C VAL A 444 36.26 -4.25 -38.77
N ASN A 445 36.40 -4.76 -40.00
CA ASN A 445 35.50 -4.42 -41.11
C ASN A 445 34.00 -4.71 -40.84
N LYS A 446 33.68 -5.83 -40.17
CA LYS A 446 32.28 -6.19 -39.82
C LYS A 446 31.64 -5.20 -38.83
N PHE A 447 32.40 -4.75 -37.84
CA PHE A 447 31.90 -3.77 -36.85
C PHE A 447 31.72 -2.40 -37.49
N ARG A 448 32.66 -1.98 -38.36
CA ARG A 448 32.57 -0.74 -39.13
C ARG A 448 31.35 -0.73 -40.05
N GLU A 449 31.08 -1.82 -40.77
CA GLU A 449 29.90 -1.94 -41.65
C GLU A 449 28.58 -1.86 -40.87
N ALA A 450 28.45 -2.60 -39.75
CA ALA A 450 27.26 -2.54 -38.89
C ALA A 450 26.99 -1.13 -38.34
N PHE A 451 28.04 -0.44 -37.89
CA PHE A 451 27.95 0.92 -37.34
C PHE A 451 27.64 1.97 -38.43
N THR A 452 28.17 1.77 -39.65
CA THR A 452 27.94 2.68 -40.80
C THR A 452 26.53 2.55 -41.38
N ILE A 453 25.97 1.33 -41.40
CA ILE A 453 24.58 1.07 -41.84
C ILE A 453 23.57 1.76 -40.91
N GLN A 454 23.84 1.80 -39.60
CA GLN A 454 23.01 2.52 -38.62
C GLN A 454 22.97 4.05 -38.86
N LYS A 455 24.09 4.66 -39.27
CA LYS A 455 24.18 6.12 -39.55
C LYS A 455 23.36 6.56 -40.77
N LYS A 456 23.21 5.71 -41.81
CA LYS A 456 22.50 6.05 -43.06
C LYS A 456 20.97 5.92 -42.97
N ASN A 457 20.45 5.03 -42.12
CA ASN A 457 19.01 4.72 -42.08
C ASN A 457 18.22 5.40 -40.94
N LEU A 458 18.88 5.96 -39.91
CA LEU A 458 18.18 6.71 -38.86
C LEU A 458 18.04 8.18 -39.23
N SER A 459 16.85 8.59 -39.69
CA SER A 459 16.43 10.00 -39.62
C SER A 459 16.13 10.34 -38.15
N TYR A 460 17.19 10.59 -37.38
CA TYR A 460 17.12 10.84 -35.94
C TYR A 460 16.18 12.00 -35.57
N LEU A 461 16.08 13.02 -36.42
CA LEU A 461 15.14 14.14 -36.23
C LEU A 461 13.68 13.68 -36.27
N LYS A 462 13.30 12.76 -37.17
CA LYS A 462 11.95 12.17 -37.21
C LYS A 462 11.73 11.24 -36.02
N LEU A 463 12.74 10.43 -35.69
CA LEU A 463 12.68 9.48 -34.56
C LEU A 463 12.55 10.22 -33.21
N SER A 464 13.27 11.32 -33.02
CA SER A 464 13.23 12.20 -31.86
C SER A 464 11.84 12.84 -31.67
N ARG A 465 11.20 13.27 -32.76
CA ARG A 465 9.83 13.84 -32.69
C ARG A 465 8.78 12.80 -32.33
N VAL A 466 8.87 11.60 -32.91
CA VAL A 466 7.96 10.49 -32.63
C VAL A 466 8.17 9.93 -31.22
N ALA A 467 9.42 9.66 -30.83
CA ALA A 467 9.77 9.16 -29.50
C ALA A 467 9.30 10.11 -28.40
N PHE A 468 9.35 11.42 -28.65
CA PHE A 468 8.82 12.40 -27.72
C PHE A 468 7.31 12.27 -27.50
N HIS A 469 6.49 12.24 -28.56
CA HIS A 469 5.03 12.11 -28.41
C HIS A 469 4.68 10.80 -27.70
N ILE A 470 5.41 9.72 -27.99
CA ILE A 470 5.25 8.44 -27.32
C ILE A 470 5.59 8.55 -25.83
N VAL A 471 6.74 9.11 -25.45
CA VAL A 471 7.15 9.27 -24.05
C VAL A 471 6.17 10.17 -23.29
N LEU A 472 5.74 11.29 -23.89
CA LEU A 472 4.76 12.18 -23.27
C LEU A 472 3.41 11.46 -23.06
N ILE A 473 2.90 10.77 -24.07
CA ILE A 473 1.62 10.03 -23.98
C ILE A 473 1.72 8.92 -22.93
N ILE A 474 2.78 8.12 -22.95
CA ILE A 474 3.00 7.05 -21.96
C ILE A 474 3.05 7.63 -20.55
N MET A 475 3.79 8.73 -20.35
CA MET A 475 3.91 9.34 -19.04
C MET A 475 2.61 10.00 -18.58
N LEU A 476 1.85 10.65 -19.48
CA LEU A 476 0.52 11.18 -19.15
C LEU A 476 -0.46 10.06 -18.79
N LEU A 477 -0.48 8.97 -19.55
CA LEU A 477 -1.31 7.80 -19.24
C LEU A 477 -0.90 7.16 -17.90
N ALA A 478 0.40 7.03 -17.63
CA ALA A 478 0.91 6.53 -16.36
C ALA A 478 0.56 7.47 -15.20
N THR A 479 0.68 8.79 -15.38
CA THR A 479 0.31 9.80 -14.38
C THR A 479 -1.17 9.75 -14.08
N SER A 480 -2.00 9.74 -15.12
CA SER A 480 -3.45 9.65 -14.98
C SER A 480 -3.84 8.34 -14.29
N TYR A 481 -3.18 7.22 -14.63
CA TYR A 481 -3.37 5.95 -13.93
C TYR A 481 -2.97 6.04 -12.46
N PHE A 482 -1.80 6.60 -12.13
CA PHE A 482 -1.37 6.76 -10.73
C PHE A 482 -2.29 7.70 -9.96
N ILE A 483 -2.66 8.86 -10.52
CA ILE A 483 -3.60 9.81 -9.91
C ILE A 483 -4.96 9.15 -9.71
N LEU A 484 -5.54 8.51 -10.73
CA LEU A 484 -6.81 7.80 -10.63
C LEU A 484 -6.74 6.65 -9.62
N SER A 485 -5.63 5.90 -9.58
CA SER A 485 -5.42 4.86 -8.58
C SER A 485 -5.34 5.45 -7.17
N THR A 486 -4.71 6.61 -6.99
CA THR A 486 -4.60 7.30 -5.69
C THR A 486 -5.88 8.01 -5.28
N LEU A 487 -6.69 8.46 -6.24
CA LEU A 487 -8.03 8.99 -5.99
C LEU A 487 -9.01 7.86 -5.63
N ASN A 488 -8.84 6.66 -6.20
CA ASN A 488 -9.52 5.45 -5.74
C ASN A 488 -9.04 4.98 -4.35
N PHE A 489 -7.79 5.26 -3.96
CA PHE A 489 -7.34 5.10 -2.56
C PHE A 489 -8.06 6.06 -1.59
N GLY A 490 -8.71 7.11 -2.09
CA GLY A 490 -9.45 8.08 -1.30
C GLY A 490 -10.86 7.63 -0.91
N SER A 491 -11.42 6.59 -1.52
CA SER A 491 -12.73 6.06 -1.11
C SER A 491 -12.63 4.89 -0.14
N ASP A 492 -11.65 3.99 -0.29
CA ASP A 492 -11.71 2.72 0.47
C ASP A 492 -10.76 2.70 1.69
N ASP A 493 -9.52 3.21 1.58
CA ASP A 493 -8.54 3.13 2.69
C ASP A 493 -8.54 4.35 3.63
N PHE A 494 -8.88 5.55 3.14
CA PHE A 494 -9.02 6.71 4.03
C PHE A 494 -10.33 6.72 4.82
N LEU A 495 -11.31 5.89 4.42
CA LEU A 495 -12.54 5.65 5.18
C LEU A 495 -12.34 4.63 6.31
N GLU A 496 -11.32 3.76 6.27
CA GLU A 496 -11.07 2.81 7.38
C GLU A 496 -10.55 3.47 8.66
N LYS A 497 -10.04 4.71 8.60
CA LYS A 497 -9.66 5.45 9.83
C LYS A 497 -10.80 6.23 10.47
N LYS A 498 -12.05 5.98 10.06
CA LYS A 498 -13.22 6.57 10.70
C LYS A 498 -14.43 5.62 10.70
N ILE A 499 -14.28 4.44 11.28
CA ILE A 499 -15.44 3.59 11.58
C ILE A 499 -15.50 3.30 13.08
N LYS A 500 -15.98 4.29 13.84
CA LYS A 500 -16.83 4.02 15.02
C LYS A 500 -18.28 4.16 14.54
N SER A 501 -18.74 3.17 13.78
CA SER A 501 -20.16 2.84 13.63
C SER A 501 -20.21 1.31 13.62
N PRO A 502 -21.04 0.66 14.45
CA PRO A 502 -21.16 -0.79 14.42
C PRO A 502 -21.57 -1.19 13.00
N ILE A 503 -20.74 -2.01 12.34
CA ILE A 503 -21.05 -2.57 11.03
C ILE A 503 -22.36 -3.36 11.21
N GLU A 504 -23.45 -2.90 10.59
CA GLU A 504 -24.72 -3.64 10.58
C GLU A 504 -24.45 -5.01 9.96
N LYS A 505 -24.66 -6.09 10.72
CA LYS A 505 -24.38 -7.45 10.25
C LYS A 505 -25.33 -7.81 9.12
N GLU A 506 -24.85 -8.54 8.12
CA GLU A 506 -25.68 -9.04 7.04
C GLU A 506 -26.44 -10.32 7.46
N PHE A 507 -27.76 -10.30 7.26
CA PHE A 507 -28.69 -11.38 7.61
C PHE A 507 -29.05 -12.28 6.42
N GLY A 508 -28.46 -12.05 5.24
CA GLY A 508 -28.72 -12.84 4.04
C GLY A 508 -30.02 -12.52 3.30
N GLY A 509 -30.92 -11.73 3.87
CA GLY A 509 -32.18 -11.32 3.23
C GLY A 509 -33.35 -11.37 4.21
N PHE A 510 -34.56 -11.48 3.65
CA PHE A 510 -35.80 -11.63 4.40
C PHE A 510 -36.27 -13.09 4.39
N TYR A 511 -36.68 -13.63 5.55
CA TYR A 511 -37.11 -15.03 5.69
C TYR A 511 -38.64 -15.12 5.81
N SER A 512 -39.32 -15.64 4.78
CA SER A 512 -40.76 -15.93 4.84
C SER A 512 -40.99 -17.36 5.28
N GLY A 513 -41.80 -17.60 6.31
CA GLY A 513 -42.12 -18.93 6.81
C GLY A 513 -43.61 -19.22 6.88
N ILE A 514 -43.92 -20.49 7.14
CA ILE A 514 -45.28 -20.98 7.39
C ILE A 514 -45.28 -21.97 8.55
N TYR A 515 -46.37 -21.97 9.31
CA TYR A 515 -46.72 -22.99 10.29
C TYR A 515 -48.07 -23.60 9.91
N ASP A 516 -48.14 -24.93 9.81
CA ASP A 516 -49.38 -25.69 9.70
C ASP A 516 -49.36 -26.83 10.75
N PRO A 517 -50.34 -26.89 11.68
CA PRO A 517 -50.39 -27.91 12.73
C PRO A 517 -50.55 -29.35 12.21
N HIS A 518 -51.08 -29.57 11.00
CA HIS A 518 -51.16 -30.90 10.41
C HIS A 518 -49.78 -31.49 10.12
N PHE A 519 -48.80 -30.64 9.84
CA PHE A 519 -47.43 -31.05 9.63
C PHE A 519 -46.79 -31.61 10.92
N ASP A 520 -47.28 -31.19 12.09
CA ASP A 520 -46.78 -31.69 13.38
C ASP A 520 -47.10 -33.15 13.62
N THR A 521 -48.28 -33.61 13.19
CA THR A 521 -48.70 -35.00 13.36
C THR A 521 -48.33 -35.91 12.17
N ARG A 522 -48.38 -35.40 10.94
CA ARG A 522 -48.22 -36.23 9.72
C ARG A 522 -46.81 -36.22 9.15
N SER A 523 -46.00 -35.19 9.42
CA SER A 523 -44.68 -34.98 8.80
C SER A 523 -44.71 -35.11 7.26
N ASP A 524 -45.81 -34.67 6.64
CA ASP A 524 -46.08 -34.77 5.21
C ASP A 524 -45.75 -33.46 4.50
N ILE A 525 -44.64 -33.46 3.76
CA ILE A 525 -44.13 -32.27 3.05
C ILE A 525 -44.97 -31.91 1.80
N SER A 526 -45.83 -32.83 1.34
CA SER A 526 -46.71 -32.55 0.19
C SER A 526 -47.70 -31.44 0.47
N LEU A 527 -48.19 -31.33 1.73
CA LEU A 527 -49.03 -30.22 2.19
C LEU A 527 -48.35 -28.86 1.99
N ILE A 528 -47.07 -28.78 2.35
CA ILE A 528 -46.27 -27.56 2.15
C ILE A 528 -46.08 -27.29 0.65
N SER A 529 -45.81 -28.33 -0.14
CA SER A 529 -45.65 -28.21 -1.61
C SER A 529 -46.92 -27.67 -2.29
N ASP A 530 -48.10 -28.06 -1.80
CA ASP A 530 -49.39 -27.56 -2.29
C ASP A 530 -49.57 -26.08 -1.92
N PHE A 531 -49.22 -25.66 -0.70
CA PHE A 531 -49.22 -24.24 -0.32
C PHE A 531 -48.24 -23.41 -1.14
N GLU A 532 -47.05 -23.92 -1.44
CA GLU A 532 -46.08 -23.24 -2.29
C GLU A 532 -46.60 -23.08 -3.73
N THR A 533 -47.25 -24.12 -4.26
CA THR A 533 -47.87 -24.10 -5.59
C THR A 533 -49.01 -23.09 -5.67
N ASN A 534 -49.91 -23.09 -4.68
CA ASN A 534 -51.05 -22.16 -4.64
C ASN A 534 -50.60 -20.71 -4.40
N SER A 535 -49.60 -20.51 -3.54
CA SER A 535 -49.09 -19.16 -3.24
C SER A 535 -48.18 -18.58 -4.31
N GLY A 536 -47.52 -19.41 -5.12
CA GLY A 536 -46.42 -18.98 -5.98
C GLY A 536 -45.16 -18.62 -5.20
N GLN A 537 -45.07 -18.99 -3.92
CA GLN A 537 -43.99 -18.64 -3.01
C GLN A 537 -43.41 -19.90 -2.38
N LYS A 538 -42.09 -20.08 -2.45
CA LYS A 538 -41.41 -21.07 -1.61
C LYS A 538 -41.34 -20.59 -0.17
N TRP A 539 -41.36 -21.47 0.82
CA TRP A 539 -41.19 -21.11 2.23
C TRP A 539 -39.73 -21.28 2.67
N ALA A 540 -39.18 -20.28 3.34
CA ALA A 540 -37.79 -20.27 3.81
C ALA A 540 -37.69 -20.89 5.19
N ILE A 541 -38.77 -20.79 5.97
CA ILE A 541 -38.90 -21.39 7.29
C ILE A 541 -40.14 -22.30 7.28
N ILE A 542 -40.00 -23.53 7.75
CA ILE A 542 -41.13 -24.39 8.09
C ILE A 542 -41.11 -24.56 9.61
N SER A 543 -42.13 -24.02 10.26
CA SER A 543 -42.28 -24.09 11.72
C SER A 543 -42.91 -25.40 12.15
N SER A 544 -42.51 -25.88 13.32
CA SER A 544 -43.08 -27.05 13.99
C SER A 544 -43.04 -26.88 15.50
N TYR A 545 -44.03 -27.41 16.21
CA TYR A 545 -44.06 -27.46 17.67
C TYR A 545 -43.60 -28.84 18.13
N LEU A 546 -42.85 -28.86 19.23
CA LEU A 546 -42.32 -30.07 19.84
C LEU A 546 -42.46 -29.99 21.36
N ALA A 547 -43.36 -30.81 21.90
CA ALA A 547 -43.49 -31.03 23.32
C ALA A 547 -42.37 -31.91 23.87
N TRP A 548 -41.78 -31.52 25.01
CA TRP A 548 -40.77 -32.34 25.67
C TRP A 548 -41.37 -33.64 26.20
N GLY A 549 -40.64 -34.75 26.03
CA GLY A 549 -41.08 -36.07 26.49
C GLY A 549 -42.14 -36.74 25.61
N ASP A 550 -42.64 -36.07 24.56
CA ASP A 550 -43.64 -36.63 23.64
C ASP A 550 -43.01 -37.54 22.58
N GLY A 551 -42.44 -38.66 23.03
CA GLY A 551 -41.77 -39.63 22.18
C GLY A 551 -40.34 -39.24 21.73
N PRO A 552 -39.77 -39.94 20.73
CA PRO A 552 -38.41 -39.68 20.26
C PRO A 552 -38.32 -38.38 19.45
N LEU A 553 -37.14 -37.73 19.47
CA LEU A 553 -36.90 -36.50 18.71
C LEU A 553 -37.14 -36.71 17.20
N PRO A 554 -37.91 -35.83 16.53
CA PRO A 554 -38.38 -36.05 15.15
C PRO A 554 -37.32 -35.67 14.09
N LYS A 555 -36.13 -36.27 14.18
CA LYS A 555 -34.99 -35.99 13.29
C LYS A 555 -35.34 -36.11 11.81
N GLU A 556 -36.07 -37.16 11.42
CA GLU A 556 -36.47 -37.39 10.03
C GLU A 556 -37.37 -36.28 9.48
N LYS A 557 -38.24 -35.71 10.32
CA LYS A 557 -39.11 -34.58 9.95
C LYS A 557 -38.27 -33.34 9.63
N TRP A 558 -37.30 -33.00 10.47
CA TRP A 558 -36.41 -31.87 10.22
C TRP A 558 -35.52 -32.10 8.99
N GLN A 559 -35.05 -33.33 8.76
CA GLN A 559 -34.33 -33.67 7.53
C GLN A 559 -35.19 -33.50 6.27
N LYS A 560 -36.49 -33.85 6.32
CA LYS A 560 -37.43 -33.59 5.23
C LYS A 560 -37.57 -32.10 4.93
N ILE A 561 -37.78 -31.24 5.96
CA ILE A 561 -37.82 -29.78 5.81
C ILE A 561 -36.57 -29.26 5.11
N ILE A 562 -35.41 -29.72 5.57
CA ILE A 562 -34.12 -29.31 5.05
C ILE A 562 -33.95 -29.76 3.58
N SER A 563 -34.28 -31.01 3.27
CA SER A 563 -34.21 -31.55 1.89
C SER A 563 -35.18 -30.86 0.92
N HIS A 564 -36.27 -30.29 1.43
CA HIS A 564 -37.22 -29.46 0.69
C HIS A 564 -36.67 -28.07 0.37
N GLY A 565 -35.55 -27.68 1.00
CA GLY A 565 -34.91 -26.37 0.81
C GLY A 565 -35.45 -25.30 1.75
N ALA A 566 -35.89 -25.67 2.96
CA ALA A 566 -36.33 -24.75 4.02
C ALA A 566 -35.53 -24.95 5.32
N ILE A 567 -35.55 -23.93 6.18
CA ILE A 567 -34.95 -23.93 7.52
C ILE A 567 -36.01 -24.41 8.53
N PRO A 568 -35.75 -25.45 9.32
CA PRO A 568 -36.65 -25.84 10.38
C PRO A 568 -36.66 -24.77 11.48
N MET A 569 -37.86 -24.35 11.88
CA MET A 569 -38.06 -23.64 13.15
C MET A 569 -38.74 -24.58 14.14
N VAL A 570 -38.08 -24.81 15.27
CA VAL A 570 -38.55 -25.70 16.33
C VAL A 570 -39.02 -24.85 17.49
N THR A 571 -40.33 -24.83 17.73
CA THR A 571 -40.91 -24.31 18.96
C THR A 571 -40.85 -25.41 20.01
N TRP A 572 -39.95 -25.26 20.98
CA TRP A 572 -39.54 -26.32 21.88
C TRP A 572 -40.16 -26.09 23.26
N GLU A 573 -41.20 -26.86 23.56
CA GLU A 573 -42.12 -26.62 24.68
C GLU A 573 -41.77 -27.50 25.88
N PRO A 574 -41.35 -26.93 27.01
CA PRO A 574 -40.80 -27.68 28.15
C PRO A 574 -41.89 -28.31 29.04
N TRP A 575 -42.68 -29.23 28.46
CA TRP A 575 -43.60 -30.09 29.19
C TRP A 575 -42.82 -31.09 30.06
N SER A 576 -43.14 -31.19 31.34
CA SER A 576 -42.45 -32.13 32.24
C SER A 576 -43.24 -33.41 32.49
N ASN A 577 -44.57 -33.38 32.32
CA ASN A 577 -45.44 -34.50 32.66
C ASN A 577 -45.41 -35.67 31.66
N LEU A 578 -44.77 -35.50 30.52
CA LEU A 578 -44.66 -36.53 29.47
C LEU A 578 -43.43 -37.44 29.66
N PHE A 579 -42.52 -37.11 30.58
CA PHE A 579 -41.39 -37.97 30.92
C PHE A 579 -41.80 -39.03 31.94
N GLU A 580 -41.90 -40.29 31.51
CA GLU A 580 -42.25 -41.43 32.38
C GLU A 580 -41.29 -41.57 33.58
N GLU A 581 -40.00 -41.27 33.38
CA GLU A 581 -38.97 -41.36 34.44
C GLU A 581 -39.17 -40.34 35.58
N TYR A 582 -39.96 -39.28 35.38
CA TYR A 582 -40.26 -38.26 36.39
C TYR A 582 -41.70 -38.34 36.92
N ALA A 583 -42.45 -39.39 36.58
CA ALA A 583 -43.86 -39.55 36.96
C ALA A 583 -44.11 -39.57 38.48
N GLU A 584 -43.09 -39.89 39.28
CA GLU A 584 -43.15 -39.91 40.76
C GLU A 584 -42.82 -38.55 41.40
N ILE A 585 -42.35 -37.56 40.62
CA ILE A 585 -42.03 -36.21 41.11
C ILE A 585 -43.27 -35.34 40.96
N GLU A 586 -43.93 -35.01 42.08
CA GLU A 586 -45.22 -34.32 42.12
C GLU A 586 -45.21 -32.95 41.39
N ASP A 587 -44.09 -32.22 41.42
CA ASP A 587 -43.97 -30.97 40.66
C ASP A 587 -43.99 -31.25 39.14
N LEU A 588 -43.13 -32.14 38.67
CA LEU A 588 -42.95 -32.45 37.24
C LEU A 588 -44.16 -33.16 36.63
N LYS A 589 -44.79 -34.09 37.37
CA LYS A 589 -46.03 -34.76 36.98
C LYS A 589 -47.18 -33.76 36.69
N ASN A 590 -47.19 -32.64 37.39
CA ASN A 590 -48.22 -31.60 37.25
C ASN A 590 -47.74 -30.36 36.46
N ASN A 591 -46.63 -30.46 35.73
CA ASN A 591 -46.04 -29.33 34.97
C ASN A 591 -45.71 -28.09 35.81
N ARG A 592 -45.13 -28.29 37.00
CA ARG A 592 -44.73 -27.20 37.90
C ARG A 592 -43.22 -27.10 38.06
N LYS A 593 -42.72 -25.87 38.25
CA LYS A 593 -41.32 -25.52 38.57
C LYS A 593 -40.28 -26.09 37.59
N ILE A 594 -40.63 -26.21 36.32
CA ILE A 594 -39.78 -26.84 35.29
C ILE A 594 -38.38 -26.21 35.24
N PHE A 595 -38.25 -24.89 35.31
CA PHE A 595 -36.96 -24.21 35.21
C PHE A 595 -36.02 -24.53 36.37
N LYS A 596 -36.56 -24.70 37.58
CA LYS A 596 -35.78 -25.18 38.73
C LYS A 596 -35.16 -26.55 38.44
N TYR A 597 -35.95 -27.49 37.93
CA TYR A 597 -35.46 -28.86 37.63
C TYR A 597 -34.50 -28.90 36.42
N ILE A 598 -34.65 -27.97 35.46
CA ILE A 598 -33.64 -27.75 34.41
C ILE A 598 -32.30 -27.33 35.04
N LEU A 599 -32.32 -26.34 35.95
CA LEU A 599 -31.12 -25.85 36.63
C LEU A 599 -30.47 -26.89 37.57
N GLU A 600 -31.28 -27.79 38.14
CA GLU A 600 -30.81 -28.93 38.93
C GLU A 600 -30.26 -30.08 38.07
N GLY A 601 -30.37 -29.98 36.74
CA GLY A 601 -29.76 -30.91 35.78
C GLY A 601 -30.57 -32.16 35.46
N TYR A 602 -31.86 -32.24 35.85
CA TYR A 602 -32.70 -33.42 35.57
C TYR A 602 -32.82 -33.68 34.07
N PHE A 603 -32.98 -32.62 33.27
CA PHE A 603 -33.19 -32.72 31.82
C PHE A 603 -31.90 -32.65 30.99
N ASP A 604 -30.73 -32.65 31.62
CA ASP A 604 -29.43 -32.48 30.96
C ASP A 604 -29.23 -33.44 29.79
N LYS A 605 -29.54 -34.72 29.98
CA LYS A 605 -29.39 -35.76 28.96
C LYS A 605 -30.28 -35.49 27.74
N TYR A 606 -31.53 -35.11 27.97
CA TYR A 606 -32.49 -34.79 26.91
C TYR A 606 -32.10 -33.51 26.17
N ILE A 607 -31.68 -32.46 26.90
CA ILE A 607 -31.21 -31.20 26.32
C ILE A 607 -29.98 -31.43 25.43
N GLU A 608 -29.02 -32.22 25.88
CA GLU A 608 -27.82 -32.56 25.10
C GLU A 608 -28.16 -33.45 23.89
N GLU A 609 -29.09 -34.39 24.01
CA GLU A 609 -29.58 -35.20 22.89
C GLU A 609 -30.23 -34.32 21.82
N MET A 610 -31.05 -33.34 22.22
CA MET A 610 -31.63 -32.35 21.32
C MET A 610 -30.55 -31.51 20.63
N ALA A 611 -29.61 -30.96 21.41
CA ALA A 611 -28.52 -30.14 20.88
C ALA A 611 -27.65 -30.91 19.88
N MET A 612 -27.28 -32.17 20.18
CA MET A 612 -26.55 -33.04 19.26
C MET A 612 -27.36 -33.37 18.01
N THR A 613 -28.66 -33.65 18.17
CA THR A 613 -29.55 -33.95 17.04
C THR A 613 -29.62 -32.76 16.07
N LEU A 614 -29.83 -31.54 16.58
CA LEU A 614 -29.87 -30.34 15.77
C LEU A 614 -28.51 -30.00 15.14
N ARG A 615 -27.41 -30.17 15.89
CA ARG A 615 -26.04 -30.03 15.36
C ARG A 615 -25.82 -30.94 14.16
N ASP A 616 -26.21 -32.21 14.28
CA ASP A 616 -25.98 -33.25 13.27
C ASP A 616 -26.90 -33.11 12.04
N LEU A 617 -27.87 -32.18 12.05
CA LEU A 617 -28.59 -31.78 10.84
C LEU A 617 -27.69 -31.04 9.84
N ASN A 618 -26.58 -30.47 10.31
CA ASN A 618 -25.60 -29.75 9.47
C ASN A 618 -26.21 -28.61 8.63
N SER A 619 -27.35 -28.08 9.06
CA SER A 619 -28.11 -27.01 8.40
C SER A 619 -28.51 -25.98 9.46
N PRO A 620 -28.75 -24.70 9.12
CA PRO A 620 -29.29 -23.75 10.09
C PRO A 620 -30.62 -24.24 10.66
N VAL A 621 -30.87 -23.92 11.93
CA VAL A 621 -32.13 -24.24 12.65
C VAL A 621 -32.52 -23.02 13.47
N PHE A 622 -33.78 -22.62 13.45
CA PHE A 622 -34.31 -21.70 14.45
C PHE A 622 -34.84 -22.50 15.64
N LEU A 623 -34.42 -22.15 16.86
CA LEU A 623 -34.92 -22.76 18.09
C LEU A 623 -35.61 -21.71 18.93
N ARG A 624 -36.92 -21.91 19.15
CA ARG A 624 -37.79 -21.06 19.95
C ARG A 624 -38.13 -21.81 21.24
N PHE A 625 -37.23 -21.75 22.22
CA PHE A 625 -37.36 -22.44 23.51
C PHE A 625 -38.33 -21.71 24.43
N ALA A 626 -39.29 -22.43 25.03
CA ALA A 626 -40.21 -21.89 26.04
C ALA A 626 -40.83 -20.55 25.63
N HIS A 627 -41.45 -20.51 24.45
CA HIS A 627 -42.08 -19.30 23.92
C HIS A 627 -43.18 -18.80 24.84
N GLU A 628 -43.44 -17.50 24.77
CA GLU A 628 -44.52 -16.84 25.53
C GLU A 628 -44.45 -17.18 27.03
N MET A 629 -43.24 -17.10 27.58
CA MET A 629 -42.90 -17.56 28.93
C MET A 629 -43.70 -16.89 30.04
N GLU A 630 -44.30 -15.73 29.80
CA GLU A 630 -45.16 -15.02 30.73
C GLU A 630 -46.67 -15.27 30.49
N ASN A 631 -47.05 -15.95 29.40
CA ASN A 631 -48.44 -16.22 29.05
C ASN A 631 -49.04 -17.27 30.01
N PRO A 632 -50.09 -16.94 30.78
CA PRO A 632 -50.67 -17.83 31.79
C PRO A 632 -51.31 -19.09 31.20
N MET A 633 -51.50 -19.17 29.89
CA MET A 633 -52.01 -20.36 29.20
C MET A 633 -51.01 -21.53 29.19
N TYR A 634 -49.71 -21.25 29.33
CA TYR A 634 -48.66 -22.27 29.34
C TYR A 634 -48.17 -22.55 30.76
N SER A 635 -47.89 -23.83 31.04
CA SER A 635 -47.47 -24.31 32.35
C SER A 635 -46.05 -23.85 32.74
N TRP A 636 -45.19 -23.54 31.78
CA TRP A 636 -43.86 -22.94 32.05
C TRP A 636 -43.91 -21.45 32.42
N SER A 637 -45.10 -20.85 32.51
CA SER A 637 -45.28 -19.50 33.05
C SER A 637 -45.45 -19.52 34.58
N ARG A 638 -45.87 -18.39 35.16
CA ARG A 638 -46.27 -18.29 36.57
C ARG A 638 -47.39 -19.27 36.95
N SER A 639 -48.20 -19.75 36.00
CA SER A 639 -49.28 -20.70 36.27
C SER A 639 -48.77 -22.07 36.74
N GLY A 640 -47.56 -22.47 36.34
CA GLY A 640 -46.87 -23.66 36.89
C GLY A 640 -45.88 -23.34 38.01
N GLU A 641 -46.08 -22.26 38.76
CA GLU A 641 -45.21 -21.86 39.88
C GLU A 641 -43.75 -21.53 39.48
N ASN A 642 -43.51 -21.09 38.24
CA ASN A 642 -42.19 -20.63 37.79
C ASN A 642 -41.99 -19.11 38.04
N THR A 643 -40.74 -18.70 38.27
CA THR A 643 -40.34 -17.29 38.37
C THR A 643 -39.63 -16.80 37.10
N HIS A 644 -39.55 -15.48 36.92
CA HIS A 644 -38.86 -14.91 35.75
C HIS A 644 -37.34 -15.04 35.86
N GLU A 645 -36.78 -14.98 37.08
CA GLU A 645 -35.37 -15.26 37.32
C GLU A 645 -35.00 -16.70 36.96
N GLU A 646 -35.84 -17.66 37.33
CA GLU A 646 -35.62 -19.07 36.96
C GLU A 646 -35.66 -19.27 35.44
N PHE A 647 -36.57 -18.61 34.72
CA PHE A 647 -36.58 -18.64 33.26
C PHE A 647 -35.27 -18.12 32.67
N VAL A 648 -34.81 -16.94 33.10
CA VAL A 648 -33.60 -16.30 32.55
C VAL A 648 -32.37 -17.19 32.78
N GLU A 649 -32.23 -17.75 33.97
CA GLU A 649 -31.11 -18.65 34.28
C GLU A 649 -31.23 -19.99 33.56
N ALA A 650 -32.44 -20.55 33.43
CA ALA A 650 -32.66 -21.78 32.66
C ALA A 650 -32.36 -21.56 31.17
N TRP A 651 -32.72 -20.42 30.58
CA TRP A 651 -32.37 -20.07 29.20
C TRP A 651 -30.85 -20.11 28.99
N LYS A 652 -30.10 -19.40 29.85
CA LYS A 652 -28.63 -19.38 29.81
C LYS A 652 -28.04 -20.78 30.00
N TYR A 653 -28.61 -21.56 30.92
CA TYR A 653 -28.17 -22.92 31.20
C TYR A 653 -28.36 -23.85 29.99
N VAL A 654 -29.54 -23.85 29.37
CA VAL A 654 -29.83 -24.64 28.16
C VAL A 654 -28.92 -24.19 27.02
N HIS A 655 -28.77 -22.87 26.80
CA HIS A 655 -27.84 -22.34 25.80
C HIS A 655 -26.41 -22.83 26.03
N TYR A 656 -25.93 -22.79 27.28
CA TYR A 656 -24.63 -23.33 27.66
C TYR A 656 -24.49 -24.83 27.32
N ARG A 657 -25.52 -25.65 27.53
CA ARG A 657 -25.49 -27.08 27.13
C ARG A 657 -25.36 -27.25 25.62
N PHE A 658 -26.01 -26.40 24.82
CA PHE A 658 -25.88 -26.42 23.35
C PHE A 658 -24.47 -26.02 22.90
N GLU A 659 -23.91 -24.97 23.48
CA GLU A 659 -22.53 -24.54 23.20
C GLU A 659 -21.52 -25.63 23.56
N ARG A 660 -21.68 -26.30 24.72
CA ARG A 660 -20.80 -27.40 25.15
C ARG A 660 -20.69 -28.55 24.15
N VAL A 661 -21.74 -28.82 23.37
CA VAL A 661 -21.74 -29.88 22.35
C VAL A 661 -21.49 -29.37 20.93
N GLY A 662 -21.26 -28.05 20.77
CA GLY A 662 -20.91 -27.41 19.51
C GLY A 662 -22.08 -27.14 18.55
N ALA A 663 -23.31 -26.99 19.06
CA ALA A 663 -24.52 -26.80 18.26
C ALA A 663 -24.71 -25.36 17.73
N HIS A 664 -23.68 -24.75 17.12
CA HIS A 664 -23.71 -23.35 16.67
C HIS A 664 -24.48 -23.08 15.37
N ASN A 665 -25.08 -24.11 14.76
CA ASN A 665 -26.01 -23.96 13.65
C ASN A 665 -27.43 -23.59 14.12
N VAL A 666 -27.65 -23.54 15.44
CA VAL A 666 -28.90 -23.12 16.05
C VAL A 666 -28.93 -21.61 16.22
N SER A 667 -30.02 -20.99 15.76
CA SER A 667 -30.34 -19.57 15.94
C SER A 667 -31.38 -19.44 17.05
N TRP A 668 -31.04 -18.75 18.12
CA TRP A 668 -31.89 -18.62 19.31
C TRP A 668 -32.95 -17.54 19.14
N VAL A 669 -34.22 -17.94 19.20
CA VAL A 669 -35.38 -17.06 19.04
C VAL A 669 -36.05 -16.84 20.40
N TRP A 670 -35.82 -15.68 21.02
CA TRP A 670 -36.47 -15.30 22.27
C TRP A 670 -37.83 -14.69 21.98
N SER A 671 -38.89 -15.28 22.54
CA SER A 671 -40.26 -14.93 22.19
C SER A 671 -41.13 -14.55 23.39
N PRO A 672 -41.25 -13.25 23.71
CA PRO A 672 -42.17 -12.78 24.73
C PRO A 672 -43.60 -12.74 24.20
N TRP A 673 -44.58 -12.96 25.07
CA TRP A 673 -46.00 -12.79 24.76
C TRP A 673 -46.44 -11.32 24.77
N SER A 674 -45.77 -10.49 25.58
CA SER A 674 -46.15 -9.12 25.91
C SER A 674 -44.94 -8.21 26.12
N VAL A 675 -45.16 -6.89 26.20
CA VAL A 675 -44.09 -5.92 26.46
C VAL A 675 -43.44 -6.12 27.85
N GLU A 676 -44.13 -6.77 28.80
CA GLU A 676 -43.56 -7.09 30.13
C GLU A 676 -42.37 -8.06 30.03
N GLY A 677 -42.32 -8.88 28.97
CA GLY A 677 -41.20 -9.79 28.71
C GLY A 677 -39.84 -9.07 28.63
N PHE A 678 -39.81 -7.87 28.07
CA PHE A 678 -38.58 -7.07 27.90
C PHE A 678 -38.01 -6.55 29.22
N GLU A 679 -38.84 -6.42 30.25
CA GLU A 679 -38.41 -5.94 31.57
C GLU A 679 -37.82 -7.08 32.41
N PHE A 680 -38.46 -8.25 32.41
CA PHE A 680 -38.18 -9.29 33.40
C PHE A 680 -37.59 -10.59 32.84
N TYR A 681 -37.77 -10.88 31.55
CA TYR A 681 -37.48 -12.20 30.97
C TYR A 681 -36.36 -12.20 29.91
N PHE A 682 -35.81 -11.04 29.53
CA PHE A 682 -34.74 -10.99 28.53
C PHE A 682 -33.40 -11.50 29.14
N PRO A 683 -32.74 -12.52 28.54
CA PRO A 683 -31.54 -13.13 29.12
C PRO A 683 -30.28 -12.34 28.77
N TYR A 684 -30.05 -11.22 29.47
CA TYR A 684 -28.85 -10.41 29.30
C TYR A 684 -27.56 -11.19 29.61
N GLY A 685 -26.50 -10.91 28.85
CA GLY A 685 -25.14 -11.40 29.08
C GLY A 685 -24.56 -10.94 30.43
N ASN A 686 -23.49 -11.61 30.88
CA ASN A 686 -22.84 -11.30 32.17
C ASN A 686 -22.26 -9.87 32.24
N ASP A 687 -22.01 -9.23 31.09
CA ASP A 687 -21.58 -7.82 30.98
C ASP A 687 -22.63 -6.95 30.28
N SER A 688 -23.92 -7.29 30.40
CA SER A 688 -25.02 -6.65 29.67
C SER A 688 -24.93 -6.78 28.13
N SER A 689 -24.10 -7.69 27.62
CA SER A 689 -24.07 -8.04 26.19
C SER A 689 -25.44 -8.59 25.75
N ILE A 690 -26.03 -7.95 24.75
CA ILE A 690 -27.39 -8.26 24.27
C ILE A 690 -27.41 -9.50 23.37
N ASN A 691 -26.30 -9.77 22.65
CA ASN A 691 -26.25 -10.78 21.59
C ASN A 691 -25.62 -12.11 22.06
N GLN A 692 -25.42 -12.30 23.37
CA GLN A 692 -24.72 -13.49 23.88
C GLN A 692 -25.60 -14.76 23.84
N TYR A 693 -26.87 -14.63 24.19
CA TYR A 693 -27.79 -15.76 24.35
C TYR A 693 -29.04 -15.69 23.45
N VAL A 694 -29.20 -14.61 22.68
CA VAL A 694 -30.34 -14.37 21.81
C VAL A 694 -29.83 -13.89 20.44
N ASP A 695 -30.27 -14.54 19.38
CA ASP A 695 -29.98 -14.13 18.00
C ASP A 695 -31.16 -13.36 17.39
N TRP A 696 -32.40 -13.68 17.77
CA TRP A 696 -33.63 -13.13 17.22
C TRP A 696 -34.67 -12.83 18.30
N ILE A 697 -35.37 -11.70 18.14
CA ILE A 697 -36.59 -11.39 18.90
C ILE A 697 -37.78 -11.91 18.10
N GLY A 698 -38.43 -12.96 18.57
CA GLY A 698 -39.61 -13.56 17.94
C GLY A 698 -40.90 -13.03 18.55
N LEU A 699 -41.76 -12.35 17.79
CA LEU A 699 -42.99 -11.76 18.30
C LEU A 699 -44.24 -12.42 17.69
N THR A 700 -45.30 -12.46 18.49
CA THR A 700 -46.65 -12.87 18.04
C THR A 700 -47.42 -11.63 17.58
N ALA A 701 -47.72 -11.56 16.29
CA ALA A 701 -48.46 -10.48 15.64
C ALA A 701 -49.73 -11.03 14.98
N LEU A 702 -50.69 -11.42 15.81
CA LEU A 702 -51.96 -12.02 15.41
C LEU A 702 -53.14 -11.05 15.59
N ASN A 703 -53.90 -10.80 14.52
CA ASN A 703 -55.15 -10.05 14.59
C ASN A 703 -56.35 -10.99 14.80
N TYR A 704 -56.89 -11.02 16.02
CA TYR A 704 -58.03 -11.86 16.40
C TYR A 704 -59.39 -11.35 15.87
N GLY A 705 -59.47 -10.10 15.40
CA GLY A 705 -60.73 -9.52 14.92
C GLY A 705 -61.83 -9.54 15.98
N MET A 706 -63.03 -10.03 15.65
CA MET A 706 -64.14 -10.16 16.60
C MET A 706 -63.86 -11.10 17.78
N ALA A 707 -62.87 -12.00 17.67
CA ALA A 707 -62.46 -12.88 18.77
C ALA A 707 -61.60 -12.18 19.83
N SER A 708 -61.21 -10.92 19.61
CA SER A 708 -60.48 -10.11 20.57
C SER A 708 -61.36 -9.62 21.73
N LYS A 709 -60.74 -9.20 22.84
CA LYS A 709 -61.46 -8.61 24.00
C LYS A 709 -62.27 -7.37 23.61
N GLU A 710 -61.74 -6.57 22.69
CA GLU A 710 -62.36 -5.34 22.18
C GLU A 710 -63.40 -5.62 21.09
N LYS A 711 -63.50 -6.87 20.61
CA LYS A 711 -64.35 -7.28 19.49
C LYS A 711 -64.17 -6.36 18.27
N SER A 712 -62.92 -6.07 17.93
CA SER A 712 -62.51 -5.27 16.78
C SER A 712 -61.20 -5.79 16.21
N SER A 713 -60.95 -5.51 14.93
CA SER A 713 -59.65 -5.73 14.29
C SER A 713 -58.66 -4.66 14.71
N LYS A 714 -57.41 -5.06 14.99
CA LYS A 714 -56.29 -4.14 15.22
C LYS A 714 -55.40 -4.08 13.99
N SER A 715 -54.91 -2.91 13.64
CA SER A 715 -53.88 -2.76 12.60
C SER A 715 -52.55 -3.37 13.06
N PHE A 716 -51.65 -3.71 12.12
CA PHE A 716 -50.32 -4.19 12.45
C PHE A 716 -49.52 -3.20 13.31
N GLU A 717 -49.61 -1.90 13.03
CA GLU A 717 -48.90 -0.88 13.81
C GLU A 717 -49.38 -0.83 15.27
N GLU A 718 -50.68 -1.00 15.53
CA GLU A 718 -51.22 -1.07 16.90
C GLU A 718 -50.69 -2.26 17.69
N ILE A 719 -50.41 -3.38 17.01
CA ILE A 719 -49.83 -4.58 17.63
C ILE A 719 -48.31 -4.41 17.82
N TYR A 720 -47.60 -3.92 16.81
CA TYR A 720 -46.13 -3.95 16.76
C TYR A 720 -45.44 -2.75 17.43
N LEU A 721 -46.01 -1.55 17.35
CA LEU A 721 -45.36 -0.34 17.88
C LEU A 721 -45.02 -0.39 19.38
N PRO A 722 -45.83 -0.99 20.26
CA PRO A 722 -45.46 -1.19 21.66
C PRO A 722 -44.15 -1.98 21.82
N PHE A 723 -43.98 -3.06 21.07
CA PHE A 723 -42.74 -3.86 21.09
C PHE A 723 -41.56 -3.09 20.50
N LYS A 724 -41.74 -2.40 19.37
CA LYS A 724 -40.70 -1.56 18.76
C LYS A 724 -40.18 -0.49 19.72
N LYS A 725 -41.08 0.08 20.52
CA LYS A 725 -40.73 1.06 21.55
C LYS A 725 -39.81 0.44 22.61
N GLU A 726 -40.17 -0.72 23.17
CA GLU A 726 -39.33 -1.42 24.15
C GLU A 726 -37.97 -1.83 23.59
N ILE A 727 -37.93 -2.39 22.37
CA ILE A 727 -36.67 -2.74 21.67
C ILE A 727 -35.74 -1.53 21.61
N LYS A 728 -36.26 -0.36 21.25
CA LYS A 728 -35.50 0.88 21.16
C LYS A 728 -35.08 1.42 22.54
N GLU A 729 -35.98 1.40 23.53
CA GLU A 729 -35.71 1.90 24.88
C GLU A 729 -34.67 1.05 25.62
N LYS A 730 -34.64 -0.26 25.36
CA LYS A 730 -33.65 -1.21 25.89
C LYS A 730 -32.35 -1.27 25.07
N GLY A 731 -32.27 -0.55 23.94
CA GLY A 731 -31.09 -0.54 23.07
C GLY A 731 -30.79 -1.88 22.41
N LEU A 732 -31.81 -2.70 22.15
CA LEU A 732 -31.66 -4.03 21.54
C LEU A 732 -31.44 -3.91 20.03
N GLU A 733 -30.22 -4.19 19.57
CA GLU A 733 -29.84 -4.19 18.15
C GLU A 733 -29.99 -5.60 17.51
N LEU A 734 -31.09 -6.28 17.82
CA LEU A 734 -31.39 -7.64 17.32
C LEU A 734 -32.42 -7.61 16.19
N PRO A 735 -32.35 -8.53 15.21
CA PRO A 735 -33.37 -8.68 14.19
C PRO A 735 -34.70 -9.15 14.81
N VAL A 736 -35.80 -8.68 14.23
CA VAL A 736 -37.15 -9.10 14.63
C VAL A 736 -37.69 -10.15 13.65
N MET A 737 -38.21 -11.23 14.21
CA MET A 737 -39.01 -12.23 13.53
C MET A 737 -40.46 -12.11 14.03
N LEU A 738 -41.44 -12.02 13.15
CA LEU A 738 -42.83 -12.26 13.54
C LEU A 738 -43.04 -13.78 13.52
N ALA A 739 -42.78 -14.43 14.66
CA ALA A 739 -42.76 -15.89 14.79
C ALA A 739 -44.15 -16.51 14.65
N GLU A 740 -45.19 -15.71 14.87
CA GLU A 740 -46.58 -16.01 14.55
C GLU A 740 -47.21 -14.76 13.95
N PHE A 741 -47.61 -14.82 12.68
CA PHE A 741 -48.14 -13.67 11.95
C PHE A 741 -49.37 -14.07 11.15
N GLY A 742 -50.45 -13.32 11.30
CA GLY A 742 -51.70 -13.63 10.63
C GLY A 742 -52.89 -12.84 11.16
N SER A 743 -54.02 -12.98 10.48
CA SER A 743 -55.29 -12.39 10.88
C SER A 743 -56.41 -13.40 10.66
N THR A 744 -57.36 -13.47 11.59
CA THR A 744 -58.62 -14.16 11.35
C THR A 744 -59.45 -13.40 10.31
N SER A 745 -60.46 -14.07 9.75
CA SER A 745 -61.49 -13.44 8.90
C SER A 745 -62.64 -12.83 9.71
N TYR A 746 -62.55 -12.83 11.04
CA TYR A 746 -63.65 -12.44 11.91
C TYR A 746 -63.75 -10.92 12.01
N GLY A 747 -64.69 -10.32 11.26
CA GLY A 747 -64.91 -8.88 11.25
C GLY A 747 -64.05 -8.09 10.26
N GLY A 748 -63.48 -8.76 9.24
CA GLY A 748 -62.72 -8.15 8.16
C GLY A 748 -62.14 -9.19 7.20
N ASN A 749 -61.36 -8.74 6.21
CA ASN A 749 -60.64 -9.63 5.30
C ASN A 749 -59.21 -9.87 5.82
N GLY A 750 -58.96 -11.07 6.37
CA GLY A 750 -57.66 -11.44 6.94
C GLY A 750 -56.51 -11.39 5.90
N ARG A 751 -56.79 -11.76 4.64
CA ARG A 751 -55.81 -11.71 3.54
C ARG A 751 -55.39 -10.28 3.23
N GLU A 752 -56.35 -9.35 3.20
CA GLU A 752 -56.10 -7.93 2.96
C GLU A 752 -55.26 -7.31 4.08
N TRP A 753 -55.60 -7.63 5.34
CA TRP A 753 -54.82 -7.19 6.50
C TRP A 753 -53.35 -7.63 6.41
N VAL A 754 -53.11 -8.89 6.03
CA VAL A 754 -51.74 -9.42 5.86
C VAL A 754 -50.99 -8.67 4.75
N ASN A 755 -51.63 -8.39 3.62
CA ASN A 755 -51.02 -7.63 2.52
C ASN A 755 -50.69 -6.18 2.89
N GLU A 756 -51.57 -5.51 3.62
CA GLU A 756 -51.32 -4.17 4.15
C GLU A 756 -50.14 -4.19 5.13
N SER A 757 -50.13 -5.16 6.04
CA SER A 757 -49.08 -5.34 7.04
C SER A 757 -47.71 -5.59 6.41
N LEU A 758 -47.62 -6.42 5.36
CA LEU A 758 -46.38 -6.66 4.61
C LEU A 758 -45.81 -5.38 3.99
N ARG A 759 -46.66 -4.54 3.40
CA ARG A 759 -46.25 -3.24 2.85
C ARG A 759 -45.74 -2.30 3.94
N ILE A 760 -46.45 -2.23 5.07
CA ILE A 760 -46.03 -1.42 6.23
C ILE A 760 -44.67 -1.90 6.78
N ILE A 761 -44.47 -3.22 6.89
CA ILE A 761 -43.22 -3.82 7.36
C ILE A 761 -42.06 -3.38 6.47
N GLN A 762 -42.22 -3.53 5.15
CA GLN A 762 -41.20 -3.17 4.18
C GLN A 762 -40.81 -1.68 4.26
N ASP A 763 -41.81 -0.80 4.35
CA ASP A 763 -41.60 0.65 4.27
C ASP A 763 -41.11 1.26 5.58
N LYS A 764 -41.63 0.78 6.73
CA LYS A 764 -41.44 1.44 8.04
C LYS A 764 -40.66 0.62 9.08
N HIS A 765 -40.54 -0.70 8.89
CA HIS A 765 -40.03 -1.62 9.93
C HIS A 765 -38.94 -2.54 9.40
N LYS A 766 -37.83 -1.95 8.92
CA LYS A 766 -36.68 -2.67 8.36
C LYS A 766 -35.97 -3.60 9.35
N GLU A 767 -36.20 -3.42 10.64
CA GLU A 767 -35.75 -4.31 11.71
C GLU A 767 -36.43 -5.69 11.67
N VAL A 768 -37.62 -5.79 11.06
CA VAL A 768 -38.31 -7.06 10.83
C VAL A 768 -37.67 -7.74 9.62
N LYS A 769 -36.96 -8.84 9.88
CA LYS A 769 -36.24 -9.63 8.87
C LYS A 769 -36.89 -10.97 8.57
N SER A 770 -37.96 -11.33 9.29
CA SER A 770 -38.65 -12.59 9.09
C SER A 770 -40.12 -12.50 9.48
N ILE A 771 -40.97 -13.24 8.78
CA ILE A 771 -42.35 -13.55 9.22
C ILE A 771 -42.60 -15.05 9.11
N VAL A 772 -43.44 -15.59 9.97
CA VAL A 772 -43.93 -16.96 9.90
C VAL A 772 -45.45 -16.92 9.93
N LEU A 773 -46.06 -17.30 8.80
CA LEU A 773 -47.50 -17.30 8.65
C LEU A 773 -48.12 -18.36 9.56
N PHE A 774 -48.96 -17.95 10.50
CA PHE A 774 -49.69 -18.86 11.38
C PHE A 774 -50.93 -19.38 10.64
N TYR A 775 -50.78 -20.47 9.89
CA TYR A 775 -51.79 -21.03 9.00
C TYR A 775 -52.44 -22.25 9.64
N SER A 776 -53.42 -22.02 10.52
CA SER A 776 -54.02 -23.05 11.38
C SER A 776 -55.54 -22.98 11.38
N ASP A 777 -56.18 -24.14 11.23
CA ASP A 777 -57.60 -24.40 11.46
C ASP A 777 -57.83 -25.29 12.71
N LEU A 778 -56.77 -25.54 13.50
CA LEU A 778 -56.76 -26.40 14.69
C LEU A 778 -56.36 -25.67 15.98
N ASP A 779 -56.37 -24.33 15.98
CA ASP A 779 -56.03 -23.55 17.16
C ASP A 779 -57.18 -23.50 18.19
N LYS A 780 -56.93 -23.98 19.41
CA LYS A 780 -57.90 -24.01 20.53
C LYS A 780 -57.77 -22.82 21.49
N ASN A 781 -56.81 -21.91 21.26
CA ASN A 781 -56.42 -20.88 22.23
C ASN A 781 -57.33 -19.65 22.21
N TRP A 782 -58.60 -19.85 22.56
CA TRP A 782 -59.58 -18.77 22.65
C TRP A 782 -59.29 -17.81 23.82
N ILE A 783 -58.94 -16.57 23.48
CA ILE A 783 -58.68 -15.49 24.46
C ILE A 783 -59.94 -14.79 24.98
N THR A 784 -61.11 -15.10 24.42
CA THR A 784 -62.43 -14.61 24.86
C THR A 784 -63.48 -15.71 24.80
N SER A 785 -64.67 -15.44 25.34
CA SER A 785 -65.84 -16.33 25.20
C SER A 785 -66.59 -16.17 23.87
N TRP A 786 -66.21 -15.23 23.00
CA TRP A 786 -66.86 -15.02 21.71
C TRP A 786 -66.51 -16.15 20.72
N ARG A 787 -67.48 -16.56 19.88
CA ARG A 787 -67.31 -17.57 18.82
C ARG A 787 -68.06 -17.14 17.55
N PRO A 788 -67.58 -17.49 16.34
CA PRO A 788 -68.29 -17.22 15.08
C PRO A 788 -69.56 -18.06 14.92
N ALA A 789 -69.63 -19.21 15.59
CA ALA A 789 -70.81 -20.04 15.74
C ALA A 789 -70.80 -20.69 17.14
N ASP A 790 -71.96 -20.98 17.73
CA ASP A 790 -72.12 -21.46 19.12
C ASP A 790 -71.38 -22.79 19.45
N LYS A 791 -70.77 -23.45 18.46
CA LYS A 791 -70.00 -24.70 18.60
C LYS A 791 -68.63 -24.69 17.91
N ALA A 792 -68.09 -23.52 17.55
CA ALA A 792 -66.76 -23.45 16.97
C ALA A 792 -65.71 -23.89 18.01
N GLU A 793 -65.10 -25.05 17.78
CA GLU A 793 -64.03 -25.59 18.65
C GLU A 793 -62.69 -24.88 18.39
N TYR A 794 -62.44 -24.48 17.14
CA TYR A 794 -61.16 -23.94 16.69
C TYR A 794 -61.29 -22.52 16.12
N ILE A 795 -60.21 -21.75 16.24
CA ILE A 795 -60.04 -20.44 15.59
C ILE A 795 -59.54 -20.65 14.17
N GLU A 796 -60.19 -20.00 13.21
CA GLU A 796 -59.84 -20.07 11.79
C GLU A 796 -58.81 -19.00 11.43
N TRP A 797 -57.56 -19.43 11.17
CA TRP A 797 -56.46 -18.58 10.71
C TRP A 797 -56.12 -18.79 9.23
N THR A 798 -56.83 -19.69 8.52
CA THR A 798 -56.58 -19.92 7.10
C THR A 798 -57.35 -18.94 6.22
N TYR A 799 -56.81 -18.70 5.03
CA TYR A 799 -57.43 -17.94 3.94
C TYR A 799 -56.80 -18.36 2.60
N ASP A 800 -57.36 -17.88 1.50
CA ASP A 800 -56.85 -18.18 0.16
C ASP A 800 -55.43 -17.64 -0.02
N LEU A 801 -54.49 -18.54 -0.32
CA LEU A 801 -53.09 -18.22 -0.56
C LEU A 801 -52.83 -17.84 -2.02
N SER A 802 -53.80 -17.94 -2.93
CA SER A 802 -53.60 -17.62 -4.34
C SER A 802 -52.97 -16.23 -4.56
N GLY A 803 -51.86 -16.18 -5.32
CA GLY A 803 -51.12 -14.94 -5.60
C GLY A 803 -50.40 -14.32 -4.39
N PHE A 804 -50.24 -15.05 -3.26
CA PHE A 804 -49.54 -14.53 -2.08
C PHE A 804 -48.08 -14.15 -2.34
N GLY A 805 -47.40 -14.85 -3.24
CA GLY A 805 -46.03 -14.55 -3.64
C GLY A 805 -45.83 -13.14 -4.19
N GLU A 806 -46.81 -12.58 -4.91
CA GLU A 806 -46.75 -11.20 -5.43
C GLU A 806 -46.65 -10.17 -4.30
N SER A 807 -47.26 -10.45 -3.15
CA SER A 807 -47.21 -9.57 -1.98
C SER A 807 -45.86 -9.62 -1.24
N LEU A 808 -45.05 -10.64 -1.53
CA LEU A 808 -43.71 -10.82 -0.98
C LEU A 808 -42.58 -10.49 -1.95
N GLU A 809 -42.85 -10.30 -3.25
CA GLU A 809 -41.83 -9.98 -4.27
C GLU A 809 -41.01 -8.73 -3.95
N PHE A 810 -41.57 -7.80 -3.18
CA PHE A 810 -40.91 -6.57 -2.79
C PHE A 810 -39.80 -6.76 -1.75
N PHE A 811 -39.83 -7.87 -1.00
CA PHE A 811 -38.71 -8.29 -0.18
C PHE A 811 -37.69 -8.97 -1.10
N ASP A 812 -36.40 -8.60 -1.02
CA ASP A 812 -35.32 -9.24 -1.79
C ASP A 812 -35.08 -10.68 -1.27
N LEU A 813 -36.02 -11.55 -1.62
CA LEU A 813 -36.06 -12.94 -1.24
C LEU A 813 -35.01 -13.67 -2.10
N PHE A 814 -34.10 -14.40 -1.46
CA PHE A 814 -33.22 -15.34 -2.15
C PHE A 814 -34.07 -16.25 -3.07
N LYS A 815 -34.06 -15.95 -4.38
CA LYS A 815 -34.85 -16.69 -5.39
C LYS A 815 -34.27 -18.09 -5.64
N GLU A 816 -33.00 -18.31 -5.30
CA GLU A 816 -32.32 -19.60 -5.37
C GLU A 816 -32.13 -20.16 -3.94
N ARG A 817 -33.12 -20.92 -3.45
CA ARG A 817 -33.07 -21.56 -2.12
C ARG A 817 -32.53 -22.96 -2.22
N ASN A 818 -31.21 -23.08 -2.20
CA ASN A 818 -30.54 -24.36 -1.96
C ASN A 818 -29.76 -24.26 -0.64
N TYR A 819 -30.48 -24.31 0.49
CA TYR A 819 -29.86 -24.54 1.80
C TYR A 819 -29.33 -25.97 1.94
N TRP A 820 -29.68 -26.83 0.98
CA TRP A 820 -29.20 -28.18 0.85
C TRP A 820 -28.47 -28.39 -0.48
N VAL A 821 -27.21 -28.80 -0.36
CA VAL A 821 -26.46 -29.48 -1.41
C VAL A 821 -25.95 -30.75 -0.74
N GLU A 822 -26.32 -31.91 -1.28
CA GLU A 822 -25.78 -33.20 -0.83
C GLU A 822 -24.26 -33.11 -0.79
N SER A 823 -23.65 -33.49 0.33
CA SER A 823 -22.22 -33.76 0.34
C SER A 823 -21.99 -34.88 -0.67
N ASN A 824 -21.28 -34.61 -1.76
CA ASN A 824 -20.81 -35.63 -2.70
C ASN A 824 -19.91 -36.61 -1.93
N ASN A 825 -20.49 -37.63 -1.33
CA ASN A 825 -19.82 -38.74 -0.65
C ASN A 825 -19.37 -39.82 -1.65
N ASP A 826 -19.29 -39.49 -2.95
CA ASP A 826 -18.72 -40.36 -3.96
C ASP A 826 -17.24 -40.57 -3.68
N SER A 827 -16.90 -41.82 -3.34
CA SER A 827 -15.55 -42.39 -3.16
C SER A 827 -14.45 -41.36 -2.93
N ILE A 828 -14.20 -41.01 -1.65
CA ILE A 828 -13.05 -40.19 -1.24
C ILE A 828 -11.79 -40.89 -1.74
N ALA A 829 -11.24 -40.43 -2.87
CA ALA A 829 -9.91 -40.84 -3.28
C ALA A 829 -8.93 -40.37 -2.19
N ASP A 830 -8.02 -41.25 -1.78
CA ASP A 830 -7.04 -40.92 -0.76
C ASP A 830 -6.06 -39.87 -1.30
N PHE A 831 -6.36 -38.60 -1.06
CA PHE A 831 -5.50 -37.45 -1.36
C PHE A 831 -4.59 -37.10 -0.18
N SER A 832 -4.18 -38.07 0.64
CA SER A 832 -3.25 -37.82 1.75
C SER A 832 -1.87 -37.38 1.25
N SER A 833 -1.29 -36.39 1.95
CA SER A 833 0.08 -35.92 1.69
C SER A 833 1.11 -37.03 1.91
N LYS A 834 2.06 -37.19 0.97
CA LYS A 834 3.16 -38.16 1.14
C LYS A 834 4.13 -37.83 2.27
N MET A 835 4.24 -36.54 2.63
CA MET A 835 5.05 -36.07 3.74
C MET A 835 4.40 -36.36 5.09
N LEU A 836 3.11 -36.67 5.15
CA LEU A 836 2.43 -37.03 6.38
C LEU A 836 2.34 -38.56 6.50
N LYS A 837 2.94 -39.14 7.55
CA LYS A 837 2.90 -40.59 7.81
C LYS A 837 2.20 -40.87 9.11
N MET A 838 1.26 -41.81 9.08
CA MET A 838 0.58 -42.32 10.26
C MET A 838 1.19 -43.67 10.68
N GLU A 839 1.62 -43.78 11.94
CA GLU A 839 2.17 -44.99 12.56
C GLU A 839 1.56 -45.15 13.96
N ASN A 840 0.89 -46.28 14.23
CA ASN A 840 0.26 -46.59 15.53
C ASN A 840 -0.69 -45.49 16.05
N GLY A 841 -1.44 -44.84 15.16
CA GLY A 841 -2.37 -43.75 15.51
C GLY A 841 -1.72 -42.37 15.73
N ASN A 842 -0.39 -42.28 15.64
CA ASN A 842 0.36 -41.02 15.66
C ASN A 842 0.77 -40.61 14.24
N HIS A 843 0.79 -39.31 14.00
CA HIS A 843 1.24 -38.70 12.76
C HIS A 843 2.65 -38.14 12.88
N ARG A 844 3.40 -38.21 11.79
CA ARG A 844 4.74 -37.64 11.65
C ARG A 844 4.80 -36.87 10.35
N LEU A 845 5.16 -35.59 10.44
CA LEU A 845 5.56 -34.80 9.28
C LEU A 845 7.00 -35.18 8.90
N LEU A 846 7.21 -35.53 7.64
CA LEU A 846 8.52 -35.86 7.10
C LEU A 846 9.00 -34.73 6.20
N VAL A 847 10.17 -34.16 6.52
CA VAL A 847 10.84 -33.16 5.69
C VAL A 847 12.18 -33.74 5.26
N ASP A 848 12.43 -33.77 3.96
CA ASP A 848 13.61 -34.43 3.37
C ASP A 848 13.77 -35.90 3.84
N GLY A 849 12.63 -36.60 4.03
CA GLY A 849 12.57 -38.01 4.45
C GLY A 849 12.82 -38.25 5.94
N LYS A 850 12.98 -37.20 6.76
CA LYS A 850 13.24 -37.32 8.20
C LYS A 850 12.06 -36.78 9.03
N PRO A 851 11.76 -37.36 10.21
CA PRO A 851 10.79 -36.80 11.14
C PRO A 851 11.09 -35.34 11.44
N PHE A 852 10.07 -34.50 11.32
CA PHE A 852 10.15 -33.06 11.48
C PHE A 852 9.04 -32.60 12.41
N TYR A 853 9.42 -31.98 13.53
CA TYR A 853 8.50 -31.39 14.49
C TYR A 853 8.61 -29.86 14.41
N ILE A 854 7.49 -29.18 14.18
CA ILE A 854 7.47 -27.75 13.84
C ILE A 854 7.82 -26.93 15.09
N LYS A 855 8.96 -26.24 15.05
CA LYS A 855 9.39 -25.20 15.99
C LYS A 855 9.39 -23.88 15.23
N GLY A 856 8.21 -23.29 15.13
CA GLY A 856 7.94 -22.19 14.21
C GLY A 856 7.99 -20.81 14.83
N ILE A 857 8.27 -19.81 14.01
CA ILE A 857 8.11 -18.38 14.31
C ILE A 857 7.18 -17.73 13.28
N GLY A 858 6.17 -17.02 13.75
CA GLY A 858 5.35 -16.12 12.92
C GLY A 858 6.17 -14.93 12.45
N TYR A 859 6.47 -14.86 11.15
CA TYR A 859 7.30 -13.79 10.57
C TYR A 859 6.47 -12.85 9.70
N ASN A 860 5.96 -11.80 10.34
CA ASN A 860 5.11 -10.76 9.76
C ASN A 860 5.86 -9.43 9.53
N THR A 861 7.19 -9.38 9.73
CA THR A 861 7.95 -8.14 9.50
C THR A 861 7.85 -7.72 8.03
N GLY A 862 7.47 -6.47 7.77
CA GLY A 862 7.29 -5.92 6.42
C GLY A 862 6.07 -6.45 5.66
N HIS A 863 5.13 -7.13 6.34
CA HIS A 863 3.86 -7.58 5.77
C HIS A 863 3.02 -6.38 5.29
N ASP A 864 2.92 -5.35 6.13
CA ASP A 864 2.14 -4.13 5.87
C ASP A 864 3.09 -2.95 5.60
N TRP A 865 3.99 -3.10 4.64
CA TRP A 865 4.97 -2.05 4.29
C TRP A 865 4.28 -0.74 3.83
N GLU A 866 3.03 -0.83 3.36
CA GLU A 866 2.18 0.31 2.99
C GLU A 866 1.75 1.14 4.23
N GLU A 867 1.69 0.54 5.44
CA GLU A 867 1.29 1.23 6.67
C GLU A 867 2.46 1.79 7.49
N GLY A 868 3.67 1.25 7.31
CA GLY A 868 4.84 1.58 8.14
C GLY A 868 6.09 2.05 7.39
N PHE A 869 6.08 2.05 6.05
CA PHE A 869 7.18 2.45 5.15
C PHE A 869 8.55 1.80 5.39
N ASN A 870 8.64 0.72 6.18
CA ASN A 870 9.88 0.01 6.45
C ASN A 870 9.99 -1.22 5.55
N PRO A 871 10.69 -1.15 4.40
CA PRO A 871 10.88 -2.31 3.54
C PRO A 871 11.71 -3.36 4.27
N LEU A 872 11.33 -4.62 4.05
CA LEU A 872 12.10 -5.75 4.56
C LEU A 872 13.34 -5.94 3.70
N SER A 873 14.48 -5.43 4.18
CA SER A 873 15.77 -5.62 3.51
C SER A 873 16.26 -7.05 3.70
N ARG A 874 17.05 -7.55 2.73
CA ARG A 874 17.72 -8.84 2.90
C ARG A 874 18.65 -8.85 4.11
N LYS A 875 19.37 -7.76 4.38
CA LYS A 875 20.26 -7.65 5.55
C LYS A 875 19.49 -7.88 6.86
N GLN A 876 18.29 -7.33 6.97
CA GLN A 876 17.41 -7.56 8.11
C GLN A 876 16.97 -9.03 8.19
N LEU A 877 16.51 -9.60 7.06
CA LEU A 877 16.12 -11.01 7.00
C LEU A 877 17.24 -11.96 7.41
N GLU A 878 18.44 -11.77 6.90
CA GLU A 878 19.61 -12.59 7.22
C GLU A 878 19.98 -12.47 8.71
N THR A 879 19.82 -11.27 9.30
CA THR A 879 20.05 -11.04 10.73
C THR A 879 18.99 -11.74 11.58
N ASP A 880 17.72 -11.54 11.25
CA ASP A 880 16.59 -12.13 11.96
C ASP A 880 16.63 -13.66 11.87
N PHE A 881 16.83 -14.21 10.68
CA PHE A 881 16.78 -15.67 10.47
C PHE A 881 17.97 -16.37 11.11
N LYS A 882 19.13 -15.70 11.18
CA LYS A 882 20.26 -16.16 11.99
C LYS A 882 19.88 -16.28 13.47
N LEU A 883 19.20 -15.27 14.03
CA LEU A 883 18.76 -15.28 15.42
C LEU A 883 17.65 -16.32 15.66
N ILE A 884 16.69 -16.43 14.73
CA ILE A 884 15.61 -17.43 14.76
C ILE A 884 16.18 -18.85 14.71
N LYS A 885 17.14 -19.13 13.83
CA LYS A 885 17.81 -20.44 13.79
C LYS A 885 18.61 -20.68 15.08
N ALA A 886 19.30 -19.67 15.61
CA ALA A 886 20.08 -19.77 16.84
C ALA A 886 19.23 -20.03 18.09
N MET A 887 17.94 -19.67 18.10
CA MET A 887 17.02 -20.08 19.18
C MET A 887 16.53 -21.53 19.06
N GLY A 888 16.89 -22.25 18.01
CA GLY A 888 16.43 -23.63 17.79
C GLY A 888 15.10 -23.73 17.04
N ALA A 889 14.59 -22.63 16.50
CA ALA A 889 13.49 -22.68 15.55
C ALA A 889 13.95 -23.34 14.24
N ASN A 890 13.01 -24.00 13.56
CA ASN A 890 13.26 -24.65 12.28
C ASN A 890 12.27 -24.22 11.18
N THR A 891 11.24 -23.45 11.53
CA THR A 891 10.16 -23.09 10.62
C THR A 891 9.81 -21.61 10.71
N ILE A 892 9.53 -20.99 9.57
CA ILE A 892 8.96 -19.65 9.44
C ILE A 892 7.53 -19.79 8.94
N ARG A 893 6.57 -19.14 9.61
CA ARG A 893 5.21 -19.00 9.08
C ARG A 893 5.10 -17.71 8.29
N ARG A 894 4.73 -17.84 7.02
CA ARG A 894 4.37 -16.73 6.13
C ARG A 894 2.85 -16.73 5.97
N TYR A 895 2.21 -15.57 6.12
CA TYR A 895 0.75 -15.44 6.13
C TYR A 895 0.14 -15.28 4.74
N GLU A 896 0.81 -14.54 3.86
CA GLU A 896 0.37 -14.36 2.48
C GLU A 896 1.53 -14.19 1.50
N PRO A 897 1.31 -14.47 0.19
CA PRO A 897 2.28 -14.20 -0.85
C PRO A 897 2.49 -12.68 -1.05
N GLY A 898 3.73 -12.23 -1.08
CA GLY A 898 4.08 -10.83 -1.31
C GLY A 898 5.37 -10.62 -2.10
N ILE A 899 5.78 -9.36 -2.29
CA ILE A 899 7.00 -9.01 -3.04
C ILE A 899 8.26 -9.58 -2.38
N TYR A 900 8.24 -9.77 -1.05
CA TYR A 900 9.37 -10.27 -0.27
C TYR A 900 9.53 -11.80 -0.29
N ASP A 901 8.62 -12.56 -0.91
CA ASP A 901 8.66 -14.03 -0.91
C ASP A 901 10.00 -14.57 -1.38
N ARG A 902 10.58 -13.98 -2.43
CA ARG A 902 11.87 -14.41 -2.97
C ARG A 902 12.97 -14.26 -1.92
N ASN A 903 13.02 -13.13 -1.22
CA ASN A 903 14.01 -12.87 -0.20
C ASN A 903 13.81 -13.79 1.01
N ILE A 904 12.57 -13.95 1.47
CA ILE A 904 12.20 -14.81 2.60
C ILE A 904 12.58 -16.27 2.33
N LEU A 905 12.18 -16.82 1.19
CA LEU A 905 12.47 -18.22 0.84
C LEU A 905 13.98 -18.46 0.67
N HIS A 906 14.70 -17.49 0.09
CA HIS A 906 16.15 -17.59 -0.08
C HIS A 906 16.89 -17.48 1.26
N ALA A 907 16.53 -16.53 2.12
CA ALA A 907 17.08 -16.40 3.46
C ALA A 907 16.76 -17.64 4.30
N ALA A 908 15.54 -18.16 4.24
CA ALA A 908 15.15 -19.38 4.94
C ALA A 908 16.05 -20.54 4.53
N LYS A 909 16.27 -20.71 3.22
CA LYS A 909 17.18 -21.73 2.68
C LYS A 909 18.63 -21.53 3.17
N ASN A 910 19.14 -20.31 3.20
CA ASN A 910 20.52 -20.01 3.63
C ASN A 910 20.74 -20.33 5.11
N HIS A 911 19.71 -20.19 5.95
CA HIS A 911 19.76 -20.48 7.39
C HIS A 911 19.22 -21.85 7.78
N ASP A 912 18.95 -22.73 6.82
CA ASP A 912 18.35 -24.05 7.06
C ASP A 912 17.03 -23.96 7.85
N LEU A 913 16.19 -23.00 7.47
CA LEU A 913 14.83 -22.83 7.95
C LEU A 913 13.85 -23.27 6.87
N LYS A 914 12.75 -23.87 7.31
CA LYS A 914 11.62 -24.25 6.48
C LYS A 914 10.54 -23.19 6.52
N VAL A 915 9.61 -23.20 5.56
CA VAL A 915 8.55 -22.21 5.45
C VAL A 915 7.19 -22.90 5.37
N MET A 916 6.28 -22.55 6.28
CA MET A 916 4.85 -22.82 6.13
C MET A 916 4.25 -21.64 5.36
N PHE A 917 3.82 -21.88 4.13
CA PHE A 917 3.48 -20.82 3.18
C PHE A 917 1.97 -20.59 3.15
N GLY A 918 1.54 -19.43 3.63
CA GLY A 918 0.14 -19.11 3.89
C GLY A 918 -0.58 -18.35 2.78
N PHE A 919 -1.91 -18.42 2.85
CA PHE A 919 -2.86 -17.64 2.07
C PHE A 919 -4.01 -17.20 2.99
N TRP A 920 -4.15 -15.90 3.21
CA TRP A 920 -5.27 -15.35 3.96
C TRP A 920 -6.46 -15.01 3.06
N PHE A 921 -7.67 -15.14 3.61
CA PHE A 921 -8.92 -14.81 2.96
C PHE A 921 -9.72 -13.84 3.84
N ASP A 922 -10.26 -12.79 3.23
CA ASP A 922 -10.91 -11.69 3.93
C ASP A 922 -12.27 -12.12 4.51
N PRO A 923 -12.53 -11.96 5.82
CA PRO A 923 -13.81 -12.30 6.45
C PRO A 923 -14.97 -11.37 6.08
N LYS A 924 -14.73 -10.29 5.32
CA LYS A 924 -15.80 -9.44 4.74
C LYS A 924 -16.42 -10.04 3.47
N VAL A 925 -15.80 -11.07 2.88
CA VAL A 925 -16.26 -11.69 1.63
C VAL A 925 -17.40 -12.65 1.91
N ASP A 926 -18.48 -12.53 1.13
CA ASP A 926 -19.60 -13.47 1.21
C ASP A 926 -19.27 -14.70 0.36
N PHE A 927 -18.76 -15.76 0.99
CA PHE A 927 -18.37 -16.99 0.31
C PHE A 927 -19.54 -17.73 -0.35
N SER A 928 -20.79 -17.35 -0.09
CA SER A 928 -21.96 -17.92 -0.75
C SER A 928 -22.35 -17.14 -2.02
N LYS A 929 -22.13 -15.82 -2.06
CA LYS A 929 -22.55 -14.93 -3.17
C LYS A 929 -21.39 -14.49 -4.08
N ASP A 930 -20.21 -14.19 -3.53
CA ASP A 930 -19.12 -13.47 -4.22
C ASP A 930 -18.25 -14.35 -5.13
N LYS A 931 -18.88 -15.08 -6.06
CA LYS A 931 -18.23 -16.06 -6.95
C LYS A 931 -17.02 -15.49 -7.71
N LYS A 932 -17.00 -14.19 -8.01
CA LYS A 932 -15.87 -13.52 -8.70
C LYS A 932 -14.65 -13.39 -7.81
N VAL A 933 -14.83 -13.01 -6.54
CA VAL A 933 -13.75 -12.85 -5.55
C VAL A 933 -13.18 -14.22 -5.20
N ILE A 934 -14.04 -15.21 -4.95
CA ILE A 934 -13.66 -16.60 -4.66
C ILE A 934 -12.80 -17.19 -5.79
N LYS A 935 -13.22 -17.04 -7.06
CA LYS A 935 -12.41 -17.48 -8.21
C LYS A 935 -11.06 -16.76 -8.31
N ALA A 936 -10.99 -15.49 -7.89
CA ALA A 936 -9.73 -14.75 -7.86
C ALA A 936 -8.78 -15.29 -6.78
N TYR A 937 -9.30 -15.63 -5.59
CA TYR A 937 -8.55 -16.31 -4.54
C TYR A 937 -8.02 -17.66 -5.00
N GLU A 938 -8.87 -18.52 -5.56
CA GLU A 938 -8.45 -19.81 -6.11
C GLU A 938 -7.32 -19.64 -7.14
N LYS A 939 -7.51 -18.75 -8.12
CA LYS A 939 -6.50 -18.48 -9.16
C LYS A 939 -5.18 -17.98 -8.55
N LYS A 940 -5.23 -17.10 -7.54
CA LYS A 940 -4.05 -16.58 -6.83
C LYS A 940 -3.30 -17.74 -6.17
N VAL A 941 -3.99 -18.56 -5.39
CA VAL A 941 -3.41 -19.68 -4.64
C VAL A 941 -2.78 -20.70 -5.58
N LEU A 942 -3.54 -21.25 -6.53
CA LEU A 942 -3.07 -22.29 -7.45
C LEU A 942 -1.89 -21.81 -8.32
N SER A 943 -1.87 -20.52 -8.69
CA SER A 943 -0.72 -19.93 -9.40
C SER A 943 0.55 -19.94 -8.54
N GLN A 944 0.46 -19.55 -7.26
CA GLN A 944 1.62 -19.56 -6.36
C GLN A 944 2.11 -20.99 -6.09
N VAL A 945 1.20 -21.94 -5.90
CA VAL A 945 1.53 -23.37 -5.70
C VAL A 945 2.25 -23.93 -6.92
N ARG A 946 1.71 -23.75 -8.15
CA ARG A 946 2.38 -24.20 -9.38
C ARG A 946 3.79 -23.61 -9.53
N LYS A 947 3.95 -22.32 -9.19
CA LYS A 947 5.23 -21.62 -9.28
C LYS A 947 6.26 -22.15 -8.27
N ARG A 948 5.83 -22.64 -7.11
CA ARG A 948 6.71 -22.97 -5.97
C ARG A 948 6.71 -24.43 -5.53
N LYS A 949 5.96 -25.32 -6.18
CA LYS A 949 5.93 -26.76 -5.84
C LYS A 949 7.32 -27.43 -5.79
N ASN A 950 8.30 -26.90 -6.53
CA ASN A 950 9.67 -27.43 -6.53
C ASN A 950 10.59 -26.79 -5.46
N ASP A 951 10.10 -25.83 -4.67
CA ASP A 951 10.89 -25.18 -3.62
C ASP A 951 10.90 -26.04 -2.34
N LYS A 952 12.03 -26.67 -2.04
CA LYS A 952 12.21 -27.55 -0.87
C LYS A 952 12.28 -26.82 0.47
N SER A 953 12.30 -25.48 0.46
CA SER A 953 12.17 -24.70 1.70
C SER A 953 10.73 -24.73 2.23
N ILE A 954 9.74 -24.87 1.35
CA ILE A 954 8.32 -24.92 1.75
C ILE A 954 7.98 -26.32 2.25
N ILE A 955 7.30 -26.41 3.40
CA ILE A 955 6.91 -27.69 4.03
C ILE A 955 5.41 -27.94 4.07
N GLY A 956 4.60 -26.93 3.72
CA GLY A 956 3.15 -27.05 3.70
C GLY A 956 2.48 -25.77 3.19
N TRP A 957 1.25 -25.91 2.72
CA TRP A 957 0.40 -24.83 2.23
C TRP A 957 -0.67 -24.52 3.28
N ASN A 958 -0.66 -23.35 3.90
CA ASN A 958 -1.68 -22.98 4.88
C ASN A 958 -2.75 -22.08 4.23
N ILE A 959 -3.95 -22.60 4.04
CA ILE A 959 -5.07 -21.87 3.43
C ILE A 959 -6.06 -21.41 4.52
N GLY A 960 -6.32 -20.12 4.57
CA GLY A 960 -7.09 -19.49 5.65
C GLY A 960 -6.24 -19.12 6.86
N ASN A 961 -6.66 -18.04 7.53
CA ASN A 961 -6.20 -17.68 8.87
C ASN A 961 -7.35 -16.95 9.58
N GLU A 962 -8.02 -17.64 10.50
CA GLU A 962 -9.10 -17.14 11.37
C GLU A 962 -10.38 -16.71 10.63
N THR A 963 -10.43 -16.88 9.32
CA THR A 963 -11.53 -16.38 8.49
C THR A 963 -12.87 -16.94 8.95
N TRP A 964 -12.98 -18.25 9.22
CA TRP A 964 -14.25 -18.87 9.66
C TRP A 964 -14.78 -18.27 10.96
N GLY A 965 -13.88 -18.05 11.93
CA GLY A 965 -14.19 -17.42 13.21
C GLY A 965 -14.65 -15.97 13.04
N LEU A 966 -13.91 -15.20 12.25
CA LEU A 966 -14.10 -13.76 12.04
C LEU A 966 -15.34 -13.40 11.22
N LEU A 967 -15.90 -14.31 10.41
CA LEU A 967 -17.18 -14.11 9.70
C LEU A 967 -18.30 -13.61 10.62
N LYS A 968 -18.30 -13.97 11.92
CA LYS A 968 -19.30 -13.52 12.91
C LYS A 968 -19.36 -12.01 13.12
N LYS A 969 -18.32 -11.28 12.72
CA LYS A 969 -18.23 -9.82 12.78
C LYS A 969 -19.04 -9.15 11.67
N HIS A 970 -19.29 -9.87 10.57
CA HIS A 970 -19.93 -9.34 9.37
C HIS A 970 -21.28 -9.98 9.06
N TYR A 971 -21.51 -11.22 9.51
CA TYR A 971 -22.75 -11.97 9.25
C TYR A 971 -23.43 -12.40 10.55
N ALA A 972 -24.75 -12.42 10.53
CA ALA A 972 -25.59 -12.84 11.66
C ALA A 972 -26.28 -14.19 11.39
N GLN A 973 -26.71 -14.88 12.45
CA GLN A 973 -27.46 -16.13 12.33
C GLN A 973 -28.85 -15.88 11.71
N PRO A 974 -29.41 -16.80 10.90
CA PRO A 974 -28.85 -18.10 10.49
C PRO A 974 -27.85 -18.00 9.32
N TYR A 975 -27.76 -16.84 8.66
CA TYR A 975 -26.96 -16.68 7.45
C TYR A 975 -25.46 -16.93 7.64
N LEU A 976 -24.93 -16.55 8.82
CA LEU A 976 -23.56 -16.84 9.23
C LEU A 976 -23.21 -18.33 9.09
N THR A 977 -24.14 -19.23 9.40
CA THR A 977 -23.94 -20.69 9.25
C THR A 977 -23.77 -21.07 7.78
N ILE A 978 -24.53 -20.46 6.88
CA ILE A 978 -24.44 -20.68 5.42
C ILE A 978 -23.09 -20.19 4.88
N VAL A 979 -22.71 -18.95 5.19
CA VAL A 979 -21.45 -18.36 4.71
C VAL A 979 -20.24 -19.15 5.24
N ARG A 980 -20.28 -19.59 6.50
CA ARG A 980 -19.26 -20.45 7.11
C ARG A 980 -19.12 -21.79 6.40
N ARG A 981 -20.23 -22.44 6.07
CA ARG A 981 -20.23 -23.68 5.30
C ARG A 981 -19.62 -23.46 3.92
N SER A 982 -20.07 -22.43 3.18
CA SER A 982 -19.54 -22.11 1.85
C SER A 982 -18.04 -21.82 1.88
N TYR A 983 -17.53 -21.19 2.95
CA TYR A 983 -16.10 -21.01 3.16
C TYR A 983 -15.37 -22.36 3.31
N LEU A 984 -15.88 -23.29 4.11
CA LEU A 984 -15.26 -24.61 4.30
C LEU A 984 -15.30 -25.45 3.02
N GLU A 985 -16.41 -25.44 2.29
CA GLU A 985 -16.53 -26.12 0.99
C GLU A 985 -15.52 -25.55 -0.03
N PHE A 986 -15.33 -24.22 -0.03
CA PHE A 986 -14.29 -23.57 -0.81
C PHE A 986 -12.88 -24.02 -0.39
N LEU A 987 -12.60 -24.12 0.91
CA LEU A 987 -11.31 -24.62 1.40
C LEU A 987 -11.06 -26.07 0.97
N ASP A 988 -12.07 -26.92 1.01
CA ASP A 988 -11.98 -28.34 0.63
C ASP A 988 -11.66 -28.50 -0.86
N ASP A 989 -12.44 -27.84 -1.72
CA ASP A 989 -12.22 -27.83 -3.17
C ASP A 989 -10.81 -27.27 -3.50
N LEU A 990 -10.41 -26.20 -2.81
CA LEU A 990 -9.07 -25.64 -2.97
C LEU A 990 -7.98 -26.62 -2.51
N ALA A 991 -8.17 -27.33 -1.39
CA ALA A 991 -7.22 -28.33 -0.90
C ALA A 991 -7.05 -29.48 -1.90
N ILE A 992 -8.15 -30.00 -2.46
CA ILE A 992 -8.12 -31.02 -3.52
C ILE A 992 -7.30 -30.52 -4.72
N LYS A 993 -7.59 -29.30 -5.21
CA LYS A 993 -6.88 -28.70 -6.36
C LYS A 993 -5.40 -28.45 -6.07
N ILE A 994 -5.03 -28.06 -4.84
CA ILE A 994 -3.64 -27.91 -4.42
C ILE A 994 -2.94 -29.26 -4.47
N LYS A 995 -3.54 -30.31 -3.90
CA LYS A 995 -2.97 -31.67 -3.83
C LYS A 995 -2.81 -32.32 -5.20
N GLN A 996 -3.69 -32.02 -6.15
CA GLN A 996 -3.50 -32.42 -7.55
C GLN A 996 -2.25 -31.80 -8.19
N ILE A 997 -1.84 -30.61 -7.75
CA ILE A 997 -0.65 -29.89 -8.26
C ILE A 997 0.62 -30.29 -7.49
N ASP A 998 0.49 -30.46 -6.17
CA ASP A 998 1.56 -30.77 -5.23
C ASP A 998 1.09 -31.86 -4.24
N PRO A 999 1.16 -33.15 -4.63
CA PRO A 999 0.68 -34.26 -3.81
C PRO A 999 1.61 -34.61 -2.64
N ASP A 1000 2.80 -34.01 -2.59
CA ASP A 1000 3.80 -34.36 -1.59
C ASP A 1000 3.56 -33.59 -0.29
N ARG A 1001 3.29 -32.27 -0.36
CA ARG A 1001 3.15 -31.40 0.82
C ARG A 1001 1.73 -31.41 1.41
N PRO A 1002 1.61 -31.32 2.74
CA PRO A 1002 0.32 -31.19 3.40
C PRO A 1002 -0.30 -29.80 3.21
N VAL A 1003 -1.64 -29.78 3.19
CA VAL A 1003 -2.48 -28.59 3.24
C VAL A 1003 -2.96 -28.39 4.68
N PHE A 1004 -2.62 -27.25 5.25
CA PHE A 1004 -3.06 -26.77 6.56
C PHE A 1004 -4.22 -25.79 6.39
N SER A 1005 -5.06 -25.66 7.41
CA SER A 1005 -5.94 -24.50 7.57
C SER A 1005 -5.91 -24.01 9.00
N SER A 1006 -5.68 -22.71 9.21
CA SER A 1006 -5.50 -22.12 10.55
C SER A 1006 -6.76 -21.40 11.01
N GLU A 1007 -7.27 -21.75 12.18
CA GLU A 1007 -8.49 -21.16 12.75
C GLU A 1007 -8.28 -20.53 14.12
N GLU A 1008 -9.13 -19.55 14.42
CA GLU A 1008 -9.16 -18.85 15.70
C GLU A 1008 -9.68 -19.76 16.81
N HIS A 1009 -9.04 -19.69 17.97
CA HIS A 1009 -9.50 -20.36 19.18
C HIS A 1009 -10.43 -19.46 20.01
N ASP A 1010 -11.71 -19.43 19.65
CA ASP A 1010 -12.79 -18.90 20.52
C ASP A 1010 -13.27 -20.03 21.46
N ASN A 1011 -13.27 -19.81 22.78
CA ASN A 1011 -13.38 -20.84 23.84
C ASN A 1011 -14.60 -21.76 23.64
N GLU A 1012 -15.76 -21.17 23.37
CA GLU A 1012 -17.02 -21.91 23.26
C GLU A 1012 -17.23 -22.54 21.86
N ARG A 1013 -16.48 -22.09 20.84
CA ARG A 1013 -16.77 -22.39 19.43
C ARG A 1013 -15.80 -23.32 18.73
N LEU A 1014 -14.67 -23.64 19.34
CA LEU A 1014 -13.67 -24.52 18.72
C LEU A 1014 -14.24 -25.92 18.43
N ILE A 1015 -15.07 -26.46 19.34
CA ILE A 1015 -15.70 -27.77 19.17
C ILE A 1015 -16.56 -27.80 17.90
N GLY A 1016 -17.42 -26.81 17.73
CA GLY A 1016 -18.27 -26.73 16.54
C GLY A 1016 -17.47 -26.42 15.28
N ALA A 1017 -16.42 -25.59 15.35
CA ALA A 1017 -15.51 -25.38 14.22
C ALA A 1017 -14.88 -26.70 13.76
N ILE A 1018 -14.28 -27.48 14.67
CA ILE A 1018 -13.65 -28.78 14.35
C ILE A 1018 -14.68 -29.76 13.77
N SER A 1019 -15.89 -29.79 14.33
CA SER A 1019 -16.97 -30.65 13.84
C SER A 1019 -17.39 -30.28 12.41
N GLN A 1020 -17.49 -28.98 12.11
CA GLN A 1020 -17.81 -28.47 10.77
C GLN A 1020 -16.67 -28.72 9.77
N TYR A 1021 -15.41 -28.57 10.19
CA TYR A 1021 -14.23 -28.93 9.39
C TYR A 1021 -14.24 -30.40 8.98
N ARG A 1022 -14.58 -31.28 9.92
CA ARG A 1022 -14.74 -32.71 9.63
C ARG A 1022 -15.85 -32.99 8.61
N ALA A 1023 -16.94 -32.24 8.66
CA ALA A 1023 -18.09 -32.41 7.77
C ALA A 1023 -17.86 -31.83 6.37
N TYR A 1024 -17.20 -30.66 6.27
CA TYR A 1024 -17.18 -29.85 5.05
C TYR A 1024 -15.80 -29.59 4.46
N ALA A 1025 -14.73 -29.87 5.20
CA ALA A 1025 -13.34 -29.73 4.73
C ALA A 1025 -12.45 -30.96 5.04
N PRO A 1026 -12.91 -32.20 4.76
CA PRO A 1026 -12.19 -33.41 5.13
C PRO A 1026 -10.81 -33.57 4.46
N HIS A 1027 -10.58 -32.91 3.32
CA HIS A 1027 -9.33 -32.98 2.55
C HIS A 1027 -8.23 -32.06 3.07
N ILE A 1028 -8.48 -31.24 4.10
CA ILE A 1028 -7.41 -30.58 4.85
C ILE A 1028 -6.60 -31.65 5.61
N ASP A 1029 -5.28 -31.65 5.45
CA ASP A 1029 -4.41 -32.66 6.07
C ASP A 1029 -4.21 -32.40 7.57
N VAL A 1030 -4.07 -31.13 7.95
CA VAL A 1030 -3.76 -30.71 9.31
C VAL A 1030 -4.60 -29.49 9.71
N ILE A 1031 -5.29 -29.60 10.84
CA ILE A 1031 -6.03 -28.46 11.42
C ILE A 1031 -5.06 -27.61 12.24
N GLY A 1032 -4.91 -26.35 11.84
CA GLY A 1032 -4.16 -25.33 12.56
C GLY A 1032 -5.06 -24.59 13.53
N VAL A 1033 -4.57 -24.35 14.75
CA VAL A 1033 -5.30 -23.60 15.77
C VAL A 1033 -4.42 -22.46 16.31
N ASN A 1034 -4.93 -21.23 16.23
CA ASN A 1034 -4.31 -20.05 16.82
C ASN A 1034 -4.82 -19.91 18.27
N SER A 1035 -3.96 -20.10 19.26
CA SER A 1035 -4.39 -20.19 20.67
C SER A 1035 -3.65 -19.22 21.60
N TYR A 1036 -4.44 -18.43 22.35
CA TYR A 1036 -3.99 -17.39 23.26
C TYR A 1036 -4.61 -17.49 24.67
N TYR A 1037 -5.30 -18.60 24.95
CA TYR A 1037 -6.05 -18.86 26.18
C TYR A 1037 -5.61 -20.20 26.79
N GLU A 1038 -5.51 -20.27 28.12
CA GLU A 1038 -5.03 -21.47 28.81
C GLU A 1038 -6.05 -22.60 28.77
N GLU A 1039 -7.31 -22.26 29.04
CA GLU A 1039 -8.47 -23.17 29.12
C GLU A 1039 -8.67 -23.95 27.82
N ASN A 1040 -8.26 -23.31 26.74
CA ASN A 1040 -8.43 -23.65 25.35
C ASN A 1040 -7.33 -24.60 24.86
N ILE A 1041 -6.08 -24.13 24.92
CA ILE A 1041 -4.94 -24.93 24.47
C ILE A 1041 -4.77 -26.21 25.32
N SER A 1042 -5.14 -26.17 26.61
CA SER A 1042 -5.04 -27.32 27.52
C SER A 1042 -6.04 -28.44 27.22
N GLN A 1043 -7.16 -28.12 26.57
CA GLN A 1043 -8.22 -29.08 26.21
C GLN A 1043 -8.17 -29.52 24.74
N LEU A 1044 -7.36 -28.86 23.91
CA LEU A 1044 -7.35 -29.08 22.46
C LEU A 1044 -7.11 -30.54 22.05
N ASP A 1045 -6.18 -31.26 22.70
CA ASP A 1045 -5.95 -32.69 22.39
C ASP A 1045 -7.20 -33.54 22.65
N SER A 1046 -7.88 -33.28 23.76
CA SER A 1046 -9.11 -33.97 24.13
C SER A 1046 -10.23 -33.66 23.14
N ILE A 1047 -10.39 -32.40 22.75
CA ILE A 1047 -11.37 -31.97 21.76
C ILE A 1047 -11.11 -32.64 20.40
N MET A 1048 -9.87 -32.59 19.90
CA MET A 1048 -9.50 -33.26 18.65
C MET A 1048 -9.74 -34.77 18.71
N GLY A 1049 -9.40 -35.41 19.84
CA GLY A 1049 -9.61 -36.84 20.05
C GLY A 1049 -11.07 -37.27 20.02
N VAL A 1050 -11.99 -36.42 20.47
CA VAL A 1050 -13.44 -36.72 20.50
C VAL A 1050 -14.12 -36.36 19.18
N PHE A 1051 -13.87 -35.15 18.66
CA PHE A 1051 -14.64 -34.60 17.54
C PHE A 1051 -14.03 -34.89 16.17
N TYR A 1052 -12.72 -35.07 16.08
CA TYR A 1052 -12.02 -35.43 14.84
C TYR A 1052 -10.92 -36.48 15.06
N PRO A 1053 -11.28 -37.68 15.56
CA PRO A 1053 -10.32 -38.72 15.91
C PRO A 1053 -9.44 -39.10 14.72
N GLY A 1054 -8.13 -39.18 14.96
CA GLY A 1054 -7.15 -39.59 13.95
C GLY A 1054 -6.70 -38.49 12.98
N LYS A 1055 -7.24 -37.26 13.05
CA LYS A 1055 -6.70 -36.11 12.29
C LYS A 1055 -5.62 -35.40 13.12
N PRO A 1056 -4.42 -35.12 12.58
CA PRO A 1056 -3.41 -34.36 13.30
C PRO A 1056 -3.74 -32.86 13.31
N TYR A 1057 -3.19 -32.17 14.29
CA TYR A 1057 -3.31 -30.71 14.42
C TYR A 1057 -1.96 -30.04 14.63
N THR A 1058 -1.94 -28.71 14.55
CA THR A 1058 -0.76 -27.87 14.84
C THR A 1058 -1.20 -26.59 15.53
N ILE A 1059 -0.43 -26.13 16.51
CA ILE A 1059 -0.65 -24.80 17.08
C ILE A 1059 -0.01 -23.77 16.15
N THR A 1060 -0.81 -23.21 15.24
CA THR A 1060 -0.34 -22.32 14.17
C THR A 1060 -0.04 -20.91 14.63
N GLU A 1061 -0.51 -20.55 15.84
CA GLU A 1061 -0.03 -19.43 16.65
C GLU A 1061 -0.16 -19.76 18.13
N PHE A 1062 0.88 -19.46 18.89
CA PHE A 1062 0.77 -19.31 20.34
C PHE A 1062 1.57 -18.09 20.80
N GLY A 1063 1.09 -17.44 21.84
CA GLY A 1063 1.61 -16.15 22.29
C GLY A 1063 1.32 -15.88 23.77
N PRO A 1064 1.69 -14.70 24.30
CA PRO A 1064 1.15 -14.18 25.55
C PRO A 1064 -0.38 -14.23 25.55
N LYS A 1065 -0.98 -14.25 26.76
CA LYS A 1065 -2.43 -14.13 26.91
C LYS A 1065 -2.97 -12.98 26.03
N GLY A 1066 -4.01 -13.28 25.25
CA GLY A 1066 -4.64 -12.32 24.35
C GLY A 1066 -5.17 -11.10 25.09
N TYR A 1067 -5.12 -9.92 24.46
CA TYR A 1067 -5.52 -8.65 25.09
C TYR A 1067 -7.01 -8.50 25.35
N TRP A 1068 -7.81 -9.38 24.76
CA TRP A 1068 -9.23 -9.51 24.99
C TRP A 1068 -9.57 -10.36 26.24
N ASN A 1069 -8.57 -10.85 26.99
CA ASN A 1069 -8.80 -11.56 28.24
C ASN A 1069 -9.25 -10.59 29.35
N LYS A 1070 -10.40 -10.88 29.97
CA LYS A 1070 -11.03 -10.03 31.00
C LYS A 1070 -10.14 -9.71 32.20
N GLU A 1071 -9.22 -10.61 32.57
CA GLU A 1071 -8.25 -10.38 33.66
C GLU A 1071 -7.32 -9.19 33.37
N LEU A 1072 -7.17 -8.82 32.09
CA LEU A 1072 -6.29 -7.76 31.60
C LEU A 1072 -7.06 -6.46 31.31
N GLY A 1073 -8.34 -6.39 31.62
CA GLY A 1073 -9.21 -5.25 31.35
C GLY A 1073 -10.31 -5.57 30.34
N ASP A 1074 -11.30 -4.68 30.27
CA ASP A 1074 -12.42 -4.77 29.35
C ASP A 1074 -12.10 -4.02 28.04
N TYR A 1075 -11.59 -4.77 27.06
CA TYR A 1075 -11.27 -4.24 25.74
C TYR A 1075 -12.50 -3.64 25.03
N TRP A 1076 -13.68 -4.20 25.25
CA TRP A 1076 -14.89 -3.85 24.51
C TRP A 1076 -15.55 -2.57 25.05
N ASN A 1077 -15.38 -2.28 26.33
CA ASN A 1077 -15.88 -1.05 26.97
C ASN A 1077 -14.85 0.09 27.04
N ASP A 1078 -13.91 0.14 26.09
CA ASP A 1078 -12.89 1.20 25.97
C ASP A 1078 -12.05 1.38 27.25
N SER A 1079 -11.96 0.34 28.10
CA SER A 1079 -11.12 0.39 29.29
C SER A 1079 -9.67 0.15 28.89
N LEU A 1080 -8.74 0.96 29.42
CA LEU A 1080 -7.35 0.82 29.04
C LEU A 1080 -6.73 -0.45 29.67
N LEU A 1081 -6.34 -1.38 28.81
CA LEU A 1081 -5.79 -2.70 29.15
C LEU A 1081 -4.57 -2.66 30.09
N VAL A 1082 -4.49 -3.61 31.02
CA VAL A 1082 -3.29 -3.86 31.83
C VAL A 1082 -2.44 -4.90 31.11
N GLU A 1083 -1.26 -4.49 30.68
CA GLU A 1083 -0.33 -5.38 29.99
C GLU A 1083 0.58 -6.10 30.99
N ASN A 1084 0.76 -7.40 30.76
CA ASN A 1084 1.69 -8.24 31.51
C ASN A 1084 3.15 -7.83 31.28
N SER A 1085 4.01 -8.08 32.27
CA SER A 1085 5.44 -7.82 32.13
C SER A 1085 6.06 -8.74 31.07
N SER A 1086 7.20 -8.31 30.52
CA SER A 1086 7.95 -9.13 29.54
C SER A 1086 8.33 -10.52 30.09
N LEU A 1087 8.59 -10.62 31.40
CA LEU A 1087 8.95 -11.88 32.04
C LEU A 1087 7.75 -12.82 32.16
N SER A 1088 6.60 -12.33 32.63
CA SER A 1088 5.36 -13.13 32.70
C SER A 1088 4.95 -13.67 31.33
N LYS A 1089 5.13 -12.86 30.27
CA LYS A 1089 4.90 -13.32 28.89
C LYS A 1089 5.86 -14.45 28.49
N ALA A 1090 7.16 -14.31 28.81
CA ALA A 1090 8.17 -15.33 28.51
C ALA A 1090 7.91 -16.66 29.22
N GLU A 1091 7.49 -16.60 30.49
CA GLU A 1091 7.08 -17.77 31.27
C GLU A 1091 5.87 -18.47 30.65
N TRP A 1092 4.91 -17.69 30.16
CA TRP A 1092 3.73 -18.21 29.48
C TRP A 1092 4.06 -18.91 28.14
N TYR A 1093 4.97 -18.38 27.33
CA TYR A 1093 5.46 -19.10 26.13
C TYR A 1093 6.07 -20.45 26.50
N ARG A 1094 6.90 -20.49 27.54
CA ARG A 1094 7.54 -21.72 28.02
C ARG A 1094 6.52 -22.73 28.52
N LYS A 1095 5.54 -22.29 29.30
CA LYS A 1095 4.45 -23.12 29.83
C LYS A 1095 3.65 -23.75 28.69
N GLN A 1096 3.21 -22.94 27.73
CA GLN A 1096 2.44 -23.44 26.58
C GLN A 1096 3.21 -24.49 25.78
N TRP A 1097 4.50 -24.24 25.52
CA TRP A 1097 5.33 -25.19 24.80
C TRP A 1097 5.44 -26.53 25.54
N ASN A 1098 5.85 -26.50 26.82
CA ASN A 1098 6.13 -27.72 27.57
C ASN A 1098 4.87 -28.51 27.91
N GLU A 1099 3.79 -27.83 28.31
CA GLU A 1099 2.61 -28.50 28.86
C GLU A 1099 1.61 -28.93 27.79
N TYR A 1100 1.47 -28.15 26.70
CA TYR A 1100 0.37 -28.33 25.74
C TYR A 1100 0.82 -28.59 24.30
N ILE A 1101 2.05 -28.22 23.92
CA ILE A 1101 2.56 -28.44 22.56
C ILE A 1101 3.38 -29.73 22.51
N ASP A 1102 4.52 -29.74 23.21
CA ASP A 1102 5.52 -30.82 23.18
C ASP A 1102 4.97 -32.13 23.77
N ARG A 1103 4.12 -32.04 24.79
CA ARG A 1103 3.51 -33.19 25.49
C ARG A 1103 2.64 -34.08 24.59
N HIS A 1104 2.07 -33.53 23.52
CA HIS A 1104 1.14 -34.23 22.62
C HIS A 1104 1.78 -34.57 21.27
N GLN A 1105 3.11 -34.72 21.21
CA GLN A 1105 3.83 -35.07 20.00
C GLN A 1105 3.29 -36.36 19.36
N GLY A 1106 3.03 -36.29 18.05
CA GLY A 1106 2.42 -37.38 17.28
C GLY A 1106 0.98 -37.07 16.91
N LYS A 1107 0.19 -36.50 17.81
CA LYS A 1107 -1.14 -35.93 17.48
C LYS A 1107 -1.02 -34.47 17.06
N ASN A 1108 -0.20 -33.72 17.81
CA ASN A 1108 0.26 -32.40 17.46
C ASN A 1108 1.56 -32.50 16.64
N LEU A 1109 1.66 -31.76 15.54
CA LEU A 1109 2.86 -31.70 14.68
C LEU A 1109 3.81 -30.54 15.03
N GLY A 1110 3.44 -29.67 15.98
CA GLY A 1110 4.30 -28.64 16.55
C GLY A 1110 3.60 -27.34 16.89
N GLY A 1111 4.38 -26.27 17.03
CA GLY A 1111 3.88 -24.97 17.43
C GLY A 1111 4.64 -23.82 16.77
N ILE A 1112 3.93 -22.70 16.56
CA ILE A 1112 4.47 -21.50 15.93
C ILE A 1112 4.29 -20.31 16.87
N ALA A 1113 5.38 -19.78 17.41
CA ALA A 1113 5.31 -18.65 18.34
C ALA A 1113 5.02 -17.36 17.56
N PHE A 1114 4.01 -16.62 17.99
CA PHE A 1114 3.60 -15.35 17.42
C PHE A 1114 4.01 -14.20 18.34
N SER A 1115 4.73 -13.17 17.88
CA SER A 1115 5.34 -12.91 16.57
C SER A 1115 6.83 -12.63 16.71
N TRP A 1116 7.62 -12.69 15.62
CA TRP A 1116 9.06 -12.38 15.70
C TRP A 1116 9.35 -10.97 16.23
N ARG A 1117 8.59 -9.97 15.77
CA ARG A 1117 8.76 -8.55 16.10
C ARG A 1117 7.45 -7.96 16.61
N ASP A 1118 7.55 -6.99 17.51
CA ASP A 1118 6.43 -6.18 18.00
C ASP A 1118 5.55 -5.68 16.86
N ARG A 1119 4.24 -5.80 17.07
CA ARG A 1119 3.18 -5.26 16.20
C ARG A 1119 2.21 -4.45 17.05
N TYR A 1120 1.57 -3.46 16.43
CA TYR A 1120 0.49 -2.70 17.06
C TYR A 1120 -0.78 -3.54 17.15
N GLU A 1121 -0.88 -4.36 18.19
CA GLU A 1121 -2.00 -5.26 18.40
C GLU A 1121 -2.23 -5.41 19.91
N GLY A 1122 -3.36 -4.91 20.40
CA GLY A 1122 -3.58 -4.64 21.83
C GLY A 1122 -2.77 -3.45 22.35
N THR A 1123 -1.44 -3.55 22.37
CA THR A 1123 -0.50 -2.44 22.66
C THR A 1123 0.77 -2.54 21.77
N ALA A 1124 1.70 -1.57 21.86
CA ALA A 1124 2.95 -1.59 21.08
C ALA A 1124 3.92 -2.71 21.48
N THR A 1125 3.73 -3.31 22.67
CA THR A 1125 4.65 -4.32 23.21
C THR A 1125 3.97 -5.63 23.54
N TRP A 1126 2.69 -5.80 23.16
CA TRP A 1126 1.86 -6.92 23.57
C TRP A 1126 2.45 -8.26 23.14
N TYR A 1127 2.64 -8.41 21.83
CA TYR A 1127 3.32 -9.53 21.19
C TYR A 1127 4.76 -9.16 20.85
N GLY A 1128 5.53 -10.14 20.35
CA GLY A 1128 6.89 -9.94 19.87
C GLY A 1128 7.95 -10.66 20.70
N LEU A 1129 8.83 -11.41 20.04
CA LEU A 1129 10.09 -11.92 20.60
C LEU A 1129 11.22 -10.87 20.53
N THR A 1130 11.04 -9.86 19.68
CA THR A 1130 11.92 -8.71 19.53
C THR A 1130 11.09 -7.44 19.52
N ASP A 1131 11.65 -6.32 19.99
CA ASP A 1131 10.97 -5.04 19.84
C ASP A 1131 11.03 -4.51 18.39
N TYR A 1132 10.42 -3.34 18.15
CA TYR A 1132 10.42 -2.71 16.83
C TYR A 1132 11.83 -2.37 16.30
N LYS A 1133 12.86 -2.31 17.15
CA LYS A 1133 14.27 -2.11 16.78
C LYS A 1133 15.04 -3.43 16.56
N GLY A 1134 14.42 -4.58 16.81
CA GLY A 1134 15.04 -5.90 16.70
C GLY A 1134 15.85 -6.33 17.94
N ARG A 1135 15.70 -5.65 19.08
CA ARG A 1135 16.32 -6.06 20.34
C ARG A 1135 15.57 -7.25 20.93
N LEU A 1136 16.31 -8.25 21.43
CA LEU A 1136 15.74 -9.49 21.95
C LEU A 1136 14.99 -9.26 23.28
N LYS A 1137 13.84 -9.91 23.44
CA LYS A 1137 13.05 -9.94 24.69
C LYS A 1137 13.29 -11.23 25.48
N PRO A 1138 12.93 -11.29 26.78
CA PRO A 1138 13.04 -12.52 27.58
C PRO A 1138 12.38 -13.76 26.94
N SER A 1139 11.27 -13.58 26.21
CA SER A 1139 10.56 -14.65 25.49
C SER A 1139 11.44 -15.40 24.48
N TYR A 1140 12.39 -14.74 23.83
CA TYR A 1140 13.37 -15.37 22.94
C TYR A 1140 14.18 -16.43 23.66
N TYR A 1141 14.75 -16.10 24.83
CA TYR A 1141 15.62 -17.00 25.57
C TYR A 1141 14.85 -18.13 26.26
N TYR A 1142 13.62 -17.85 26.70
CA TYR A 1142 12.75 -18.87 27.27
C TYR A 1142 12.38 -19.93 26.23
N LEU A 1143 12.00 -19.52 25.01
CA LEU A 1143 11.77 -20.46 23.91
C LEU A 1143 13.05 -21.15 23.47
N GLN A 1144 14.19 -20.45 23.42
CA GLN A 1144 15.49 -21.06 23.13
C GLN A 1144 15.82 -22.19 24.11
N SER A 1145 15.54 -21.99 25.40
CA SER A 1145 15.84 -22.98 26.43
C SER A 1145 15.07 -24.29 26.24
N VAL A 1146 13.79 -24.21 25.84
CA VAL A 1146 12.95 -25.39 25.60
C VAL A 1146 13.21 -26.02 24.23
N TRP A 1147 13.53 -25.23 23.21
CA TRP A 1147 13.78 -25.78 21.87
C TRP A 1147 15.14 -26.44 21.71
N LEU A 1148 16.13 -26.00 22.49
CA LEU A 1148 17.47 -26.60 22.52
C LEU A 1148 17.67 -27.59 23.69
N ASN A 1149 16.65 -27.82 24.52
CA ASN A 1149 16.75 -28.61 25.75
C ASN A 1149 17.93 -28.18 26.64
N ASN A 1150 18.14 -26.86 26.78
CA ASN A 1150 19.27 -26.31 27.52
C ASN A 1150 18.83 -25.13 28.40
N THR A 1151 18.58 -25.43 29.67
CA THR A 1151 18.19 -24.44 30.69
C THR A 1151 19.36 -23.60 31.22
N SER A 1152 20.61 -23.99 30.96
CA SER A 1152 21.80 -23.26 31.44
C SER A 1152 21.99 -21.90 30.76
N LYS A 1153 21.21 -21.61 29.70
CA LYS A 1153 21.20 -20.36 28.96
C LYS A 1153 20.14 -19.35 29.41
N ILE A 1154 19.26 -19.70 30.35
CA ILE A 1154 18.29 -18.73 30.88
C ILE A 1154 19.07 -17.70 31.71
N MET A 1155 19.27 -16.52 31.13
CA MET A 1155 19.77 -15.36 31.87
C MET A 1155 18.75 -14.95 32.93
N SER A 1156 19.21 -14.44 34.06
CA SER A 1156 18.31 -13.77 35.00
C SER A 1156 17.81 -12.49 34.31
N PHE A 1157 16.49 -12.35 34.16
CA PHE A 1157 15.87 -11.14 33.62
C PHE A 1157 15.13 -10.40 34.74
N PRO A 1158 15.11 -9.06 34.73
CA PRO A 1158 14.29 -8.30 35.67
C PRO A 1158 12.80 -8.45 35.33
N ASP A 1159 11.99 -8.61 36.36
CA ASP A 1159 10.55 -8.42 36.25
C ASP A 1159 10.25 -6.95 36.53
N ILE A 1160 9.83 -6.18 35.51
CA ILE A 1160 9.70 -4.73 35.61
C ILE A 1160 8.24 -4.32 35.52
N THR A 1161 7.86 -3.37 36.39
CA THR A 1161 6.57 -2.69 36.39
C THR A 1161 6.77 -1.17 36.49
N ILE A 1162 5.72 -0.41 36.14
CA ILE A 1162 5.69 1.04 36.30
C ILE A 1162 4.88 1.35 37.57
N VAL A 1163 5.46 2.16 38.46
CA VAL A 1163 4.89 2.56 39.75
C VAL A 1163 4.62 4.06 39.75
N GLY A 1164 3.41 4.45 40.19
CA GLY A 1164 2.96 5.83 40.33
C GLY A 1164 1.44 5.94 40.24
N HIS A 1165 0.91 7.16 40.16
CA HIS A 1165 -0.53 7.41 39.98
C HIS A 1165 -0.85 7.53 38.48
N TRP A 1166 -1.73 6.68 37.96
CA TRP A 1166 -2.01 6.56 36.52
C TRP A 1166 -3.51 6.51 36.16
N ARG A 1167 -4.39 6.70 37.14
CA ARG A 1167 -5.84 6.83 36.96
C ARG A 1167 -6.31 8.23 37.32
N PHE A 1168 -7.45 8.70 36.81
CA PHE A 1168 -8.06 9.99 37.20
C PHE A 1168 -7.10 11.19 37.14
N LEU A 1169 -6.30 11.26 36.08
CA LEU A 1169 -5.28 12.29 35.90
C LEU A 1169 -5.91 13.58 35.34
N ASN A 1170 -5.47 14.74 35.81
CA ASN A 1170 -5.92 16.02 35.28
C ASN A 1170 -5.05 16.44 34.08
N PRO A 1171 -5.64 16.76 32.91
CA PRO A 1171 -4.90 17.25 31.76
C PRO A 1171 -3.98 18.43 32.08
N GLY A 1172 -2.74 18.38 31.60
CA GLY A 1172 -1.77 19.47 31.70
C GLY A 1172 -0.95 19.53 33.00
N GLU A 1173 -1.33 18.79 34.03
CA GLU A 1173 -0.50 18.60 35.24
C GLU A 1173 0.76 17.77 34.93
N THR A 1174 1.72 17.79 35.84
CA THR A 1174 2.96 17.00 35.74
C THR A 1174 3.00 15.94 36.83
N ILE A 1175 3.37 14.71 36.46
CA ILE A 1175 3.48 13.59 37.41
C ILE A 1175 4.83 12.89 37.29
N TRP A 1176 5.28 12.35 38.41
CA TRP A 1176 6.44 11.46 38.46
C TRP A 1176 5.99 10.00 38.45
N LEU A 1177 6.62 9.22 37.57
CA LEU A 1177 6.49 7.76 37.48
C LEU A 1177 7.87 7.13 37.65
N SER A 1178 7.91 5.88 38.10
CA SER A 1178 9.17 5.16 38.31
C SER A 1178 9.11 3.72 37.82
N ALA A 1179 10.25 3.21 37.37
CA ALA A 1179 10.43 1.79 37.08
C ALA A 1179 10.76 1.04 38.38
N ALA A 1180 10.02 -0.02 38.68
CA ALA A 1180 10.29 -0.92 39.80
C ALA A 1180 10.58 -2.33 39.29
N ILE A 1181 11.58 -2.97 39.92
CA ILE A 1181 11.92 -4.37 39.69
C ILE A 1181 11.22 -5.17 40.80
N THR A 1182 10.38 -6.12 40.42
CA THR A 1182 9.55 -6.94 41.33
C THR A 1182 10.18 -8.27 41.70
N ASN A 1183 11.23 -8.68 40.99
CA ASN A 1183 12.06 -9.83 41.37
C ASN A 1183 13.40 -9.40 41.97
N GLY A 1184 14.15 -10.34 42.56
CA GLY A 1184 15.46 -10.07 43.17
C GLY A 1184 16.60 -9.80 42.19
N TYR A 1185 16.32 -9.27 40.99
CA TYR A 1185 17.33 -9.03 39.96
C TYR A 1185 18.30 -7.91 40.38
N VAL A 1186 19.59 -8.18 40.26
CA VAL A 1186 20.69 -7.25 40.56
C VAL A 1186 21.52 -7.08 39.30
N GLY A 1187 21.29 -5.99 38.57
CA GLY A 1187 22.00 -5.64 37.34
C GLY A 1187 21.69 -4.21 36.90
N ASP A 1188 22.59 -3.63 36.13
CA ASP A 1188 22.43 -2.27 35.60
C ASP A 1188 21.44 -2.26 34.42
N LEU A 1189 20.57 -1.26 34.41
CA LEU A 1189 19.52 -1.09 33.41
C LEU A 1189 19.48 0.37 32.94
N GLU A 1190 19.42 0.57 31.62
CA GLU A 1190 19.09 1.86 31.02
C GLU A 1190 17.57 1.94 30.85
N TYR A 1191 16.94 3.08 31.19
CA TYR A 1191 15.49 3.24 31.14
C TYR A 1191 15.08 4.31 30.12
N ASN A 1192 14.25 3.93 29.16
CA ASN A 1192 13.69 4.82 28.14
C ASN A 1192 12.16 4.82 28.22
N TRP A 1193 11.56 6.01 28.14
CA TRP A 1193 10.13 6.21 28.33
C TRP A 1193 9.48 6.88 27.12
N GLU A 1194 8.30 6.40 26.74
CA GLU A 1194 7.53 6.95 25.62
C GLU A 1194 6.04 7.02 25.99
N VAL A 1195 5.34 8.08 25.55
CA VAL A 1195 3.90 8.25 25.78
C VAL A 1195 3.18 8.40 24.45
N TYR A 1196 2.19 7.55 24.21
CA TYR A 1196 1.41 7.50 22.97
C TYR A 1196 -0.09 7.62 23.24
N ASP A 1197 -0.81 8.27 22.33
CA ASP A 1197 -2.28 8.24 22.31
C ASP A 1197 -2.82 6.97 21.61
N GLU A 1198 -4.16 6.87 21.54
CA GLU A 1198 -4.90 5.82 20.82
C GLU A 1198 -4.53 5.69 19.33
N ASN A 1199 -3.95 6.74 18.73
CA ASN A 1199 -3.54 6.79 17.33
C ASN A 1199 -2.03 6.63 17.15
N TRP A 1200 -1.32 6.18 18.18
CA TRP A 1200 0.13 5.97 18.17
C TRP A 1200 0.95 7.23 17.89
N LYS A 1201 0.39 8.41 18.15
CA LYS A 1201 1.12 9.67 18.09
C LYS A 1201 1.69 9.98 19.46
N LYS A 1202 2.93 10.47 19.49
CA LYS A 1202 3.55 10.94 20.74
C LYS A 1202 2.64 12.01 21.34
N SER A 1203 2.00 11.69 22.47
CA SER A 1203 0.95 12.52 23.05
C SER A 1203 1.43 13.37 24.20
N SER A 1204 2.63 13.08 24.73
CA SER A 1204 3.23 13.86 25.81
C SER A 1204 4.77 13.91 25.72
N PRO A 1205 5.37 15.09 25.98
CA PRO A 1205 6.81 15.20 26.17
C PRO A 1205 7.25 14.68 27.54
N ILE A 1206 8.41 14.01 27.56
CA ILE A 1206 9.17 13.76 28.79
C ILE A 1206 9.80 15.07 29.25
N ILE A 1207 9.48 15.51 30.48
CA ILE A 1207 9.95 16.79 31.04
C ILE A 1207 11.33 16.63 31.66
N ASN A 1208 11.50 15.59 32.49
CA ASN A 1208 12.72 15.36 33.25
C ASN A 1208 12.93 13.87 33.54
N THR A 1209 14.17 13.47 33.81
CA THR A 1209 14.51 12.12 34.26
C THR A 1209 15.52 12.17 35.41
N LYS A 1210 15.44 11.20 36.35
CA LYS A 1210 16.38 11.06 37.47
C LYS A 1210 16.86 9.63 37.61
N LEU A 1211 18.03 9.46 38.23
CA LEU A 1211 18.66 8.17 38.50
C LEU A 1211 18.77 7.31 37.23
N ASN A 1212 19.49 7.84 36.23
CA ASN A 1212 19.69 7.20 34.92
C ASN A 1212 18.38 6.78 34.23
N GLY A 1213 17.35 7.62 34.31
CA GLY A 1213 16.06 7.36 33.68
C GLY A 1213 15.10 6.50 34.49
N LYS A 1214 15.49 5.97 35.66
CA LYS A 1214 14.61 5.14 36.50
C LYS A 1214 13.34 5.88 36.93
N PHE A 1215 13.43 7.19 37.12
CA PHE A 1215 12.30 8.08 37.38
C PHE A 1215 12.09 9.00 36.20
N VAL A 1216 10.83 9.19 35.82
CA VAL A 1216 10.42 10.03 34.69
C VAL A 1216 9.34 11.01 35.13
N GLU A 1217 9.48 12.27 34.71
CA GLU A 1217 8.47 13.30 34.85
C GLU A 1217 7.81 13.53 33.48
N ILE A 1218 6.50 13.41 33.42
CA ILE A 1218 5.72 13.61 32.19
C ILE A 1218 4.68 14.70 32.38
N LYS A 1219 4.30 15.36 31.28
CA LYS A 1219 3.09 16.19 31.24
C LYS A 1219 1.88 15.29 30.97
N ILE A 1220 0.79 15.44 31.70
CA ILE A 1220 -0.40 14.63 31.46
C ILE A 1220 -1.06 15.08 30.14
N PRO A 1221 -1.31 14.16 29.18
CA PRO A 1221 -1.94 14.48 27.90
C PRO A 1221 -3.42 14.88 28.06
N SER A 1222 -4.01 15.50 27.04
CA SER A 1222 -5.42 15.92 27.05
C SER A 1222 -6.43 14.81 26.79
N LYS A 1223 -5.96 13.66 26.30
CA LYS A 1223 -6.75 12.46 26.02
C LYS A 1223 -6.13 11.26 26.69
N ASP A 1224 -6.95 10.24 26.93
CA ASP A 1224 -6.51 8.91 27.35
C ASP A 1224 -5.32 8.46 26.49
N SER A 1225 -4.25 8.02 27.16
CA SER A 1225 -2.96 7.70 26.55
C SER A 1225 -2.32 6.51 27.26
N ARG A 1226 -1.14 6.09 26.81
CA ARG A 1226 -0.37 5.02 27.45
C ARG A 1226 1.10 5.40 27.56
N ILE A 1227 1.69 5.11 28.72
CA ILE A 1227 3.13 5.20 28.93
C ILE A 1227 3.77 3.83 28.77
N TYR A 1228 4.86 3.80 28.02
CA TYR A 1228 5.70 2.64 27.78
C TYR A 1228 7.06 2.87 28.40
N LEU A 1229 7.58 1.82 29.04
CA LEU A 1229 8.93 1.73 29.55
C LEU A 1229 9.68 0.66 28.75
N TYR A 1230 10.82 1.06 28.19
CA TYR A 1230 11.79 0.19 27.53
C TYR A 1230 13.08 0.20 28.34
N SER A 1231 13.33 -0.88 29.07
CA SER A 1231 14.55 -1.05 29.85
C SER A 1231 15.56 -1.91 29.08
N ILE A 1232 16.82 -1.47 28.98
CA ILE A 1232 17.88 -2.16 28.24
C ILE A 1232 18.91 -2.69 29.23
N ASP A 1233 19.20 -3.99 29.15
CA ASP A 1233 20.25 -4.62 29.97
C ASP A 1233 21.65 -4.46 29.34
N SER A 1234 22.68 -4.88 30.08
CA SER A 1234 24.08 -4.82 29.64
C SER A 1234 24.39 -5.68 28.40
N ASN A 1235 23.51 -6.61 28.04
CA ASN A 1235 23.60 -7.44 26.84
C ASN A 1235 22.83 -6.86 25.65
N GLY A 1236 22.17 -5.70 25.81
CA GLY A 1236 21.35 -5.06 24.79
C GLY A 1236 19.96 -5.67 24.60
N ASN A 1237 19.53 -6.56 25.51
CA ASN A 1237 18.16 -7.08 25.52
C ASN A 1237 17.20 -6.01 26.03
N VAL A 1238 15.94 -6.08 25.60
CA VAL A 1238 14.90 -5.13 25.99
C VAL A 1238 13.85 -5.79 26.86
N ILE A 1239 13.54 -5.15 27.98
CA ILE A 1239 12.50 -5.52 28.93
C ILE A 1239 11.47 -4.39 28.93
N THR A 1240 10.24 -4.72 28.56
CA THR A 1240 9.16 -3.75 28.40
C THR A 1240 8.11 -3.87 29.49
N ALA A 1241 7.54 -2.73 29.86
CA ALA A 1241 6.34 -2.59 30.67
C ALA A 1241 5.50 -1.42 30.14
N SER A 1242 4.17 -1.50 30.28
CA SER A 1242 3.28 -0.38 29.91
C SER A 1242 2.18 -0.18 30.96
N ARG A 1243 1.75 1.07 31.12
CA ARG A 1243 0.58 1.41 31.93
C ARG A 1243 -0.27 2.44 31.20
N PRO A 1244 -1.60 2.32 31.29
CA PRO A 1244 -2.46 3.34 30.73
C PRO A 1244 -2.47 4.61 31.59
N LEU A 1245 -2.78 5.73 30.97
CA LEU A 1245 -2.94 7.03 31.60
C LEU A 1245 -4.39 7.47 31.39
N LEU A 1246 -5.24 7.23 32.39
CA LEU A 1246 -6.66 7.55 32.33
C LEU A 1246 -6.89 9.00 32.76
N ILE A 1247 -7.47 9.79 31.88
CA ILE A 1247 -7.78 11.20 32.09
C ILE A 1247 -9.16 11.34 32.72
N ASN A 1248 -9.30 12.29 33.65
CA ASN A 1248 -10.58 12.58 34.28
C ASN A 1248 -11.54 13.22 33.24
N LYS A 1249 -12.58 12.48 32.83
CA LYS A 1249 -13.64 12.98 31.94
C LYS A 1249 -14.56 13.89 32.77
N ARG A 1250 -14.37 15.20 32.66
CA ARG A 1250 -15.25 16.20 33.29
C ARG A 1250 -16.62 16.26 32.61
#